data_AF-L8LSW8-F1
#
_entry.id   AF-L8LSW8-F1
#
_cell.length_a   1.000
_cell.length_b   1.000
_cell.length_c   1.000
_cell.angle_alpha   90.00
_cell.angle_beta   90.00
_cell.angle_gamma   90.00
#
_symmetry.space_group_name_H-M   'P 1'
#
loop_
_entity.id
_entity.type
_entity.pdbx_description
1 polymer ?
#
loop_
_entity_poly.entity_id
_entity_poly.type
_entity_poly.pdbx_seq_one_letter_code
_entity_poly.pdbx_strand_id
1 'polypeptide(L)'
;MNNYLISQPTLVVIDAEIENIELLATGLSPSARLLILNPDRDGVQQITAALKRFPDVSSLHLVSHGTPGCLYLGNIRLNLETIANYAPQFKTWKNLTNLLVYGCQVAAGKIGQDFLQRLHQLIPNNLAASTQRVGNLAKGGSWDLDYRIGTFDHEELAFLPEVREIYGGVFDPVVSFEAEPLILFESEQTVLTFGFNLSELPPGEGLTVMVTGDVPQNLNQLDLFDVTVNGGGFPVPDFDNTGFEFNITDQTATISSPIFSDEDEEGASDVTYTLLPGEGYTVDPEANSVTVTFADTPDDIPEPEPEIEVSFTAEPLTLIASEGTVTTLTFELSEPPPSEGIAIPVQSDTSDVLSRFDVDGIVLSGADNLTPNQDSSGFIINITEQEAALTIPVQDSEVENAQETVNFSIESGEGYTVNPEQSAVSFTIIEESMVNEIVGTDDAELLSGTNDRDVIFGRGGNDTLEGLDGDDDLDGGSDDDLIQGDEGNDLLIGRAGNDLLNGGPGNDTMRGGNGDDYYIVDSVDDVTENENDNNDIDTVESSVDWDLRDSRNIENLILTSDRFTTGTGNNLDNEILGSNARNRLSGRQGDDRINGRRGDDRLTGAGGDDTLLGGFGDDSLSGGKGRDRFRFTNLRHGVDTITDFDLDRDFIQLSDSGFEGLNDEVQLLTIPSLDDFEGDFSLGLVYGTSDGSLAYINTQQEIELTQIAILSDAPELTSGNIEIV
;
A
#
# COMPACT_ATOMS: atom_id res chain seq x y z
N MET A 1 -8.16 19.48 36.24
CA MET A 1 -9.47 18.80 36.19
C MET A 1 -10.55 19.78 35.74
N ASN A 2 -10.64 20.03 34.43
CA ASN A 2 -11.86 20.54 33.81
C ASN A 2 -12.50 19.35 33.10
N ASN A 3 -13.66 18.90 33.60
CA ASN A 3 -14.41 17.81 32.98
C ASN A 3 -15.00 18.29 31.65
N TYR A 4 -14.26 18.16 30.56
CA TYR A 4 -14.80 18.19 29.20
C TYR A 4 -15.49 16.84 28.91
N LEU A 5 -16.57 16.57 29.63
CA LEU A 5 -17.46 15.46 29.30
C LEU A 5 -18.41 15.98 28.23
N ILE A 6 -18.28 15.47 27.00
CA ILE A 6 -19.31 15.69 25.99
C ILE A 6 -20.60 15.11 26.56
N SER A 7 -21.61 15.96 26.78
CA SER A 7 -22.86 15.56 27.42
C SER A 7 -23.75 14.66 26.54
N GLN A 8 -23.40 14.54 25.26
CA GLN A 8 -24.15 13.85 24.22
C GLN A 8 -23.34 12.70 23.59
N PRO A 9 -23.96 11.55 23.25
CA PRO A 9 -23.28 10.47 22.54
C PRO A 9 -22.81 10.94 21.17
N THR A 10 -21.50 10.88 20.96
CA THR A 10 -20.83 11.50 19.81
C THR A 10 -20.12 10.47 18.96
N LEU A 11 -20.32 10.54 17.65
CA LEU A 11 -19.53 9.83 16.66
C LEU A 11 -18.60 10.84 15.98
N VAL A 12 -17.31 10.58 16.08
CA VAL A 12 -16.26 11.29 15.36
C VAL A 12 -15.83 10.43 14.20
N VAL A 13 -15.88 11.01 13.01
CA VAL A 13 -15.50 10.38 11.77
C VAL A 13 -14.25 11.07 11.30
N ILE A 14 -13.18 10.31 11.11
CA ILE A 14 -11.94 10.81 10.54
C ILE A 14 -11.72 10.11 9.22
N ASP A 15 -11.49 10.89 8.17
CA ASP A 15 -11.09 10.35 6.88
C ASP A 15 -9.67 9.77 6.98
N ALA A 16 -9.45 8.54 6.50
CA ALA A 16 -8.13 7.90 6.58
C ALA A 16 -7.04 8.63 5.78
N GLU A 17 -7.42 9.48 4.82
CA GLU A 17 -6.46 10.33 4.09
C GLU A 17 -5.89 11.46 4.95
N ILE A 18 -6.43 11.70 6.16
CA ILE A 18 -5.88 12.67 7.10
C ILE A 18 -4.56 12.15 7.67
N GLU A 19 -3.47 12.86 7.36
CA GLU A 19 -2.15 12.63 7.96
C GLU A 19 -2.22 12.60 9.49
N ASN A 20 -1.48 11.68 10.12
CA ASN A 20 -1.41 11.51 11.58
C ASN A 20 -2.79 11.26 12.24
N ILE A 21 -3.64 10.47 11.59
CA ILE A 21 -4.96 10.05 12.10
C ILE A 21 -4.89 9.41 13.50
N GLU A 22 -3.85 8.61 13.78
CA GLU A 22 -3.65 7.96 15.08
C GLU A 22 -3.50 8.99 16.20
N LEU A 23 -2.78 10.06 15.92
CA LEU A 23 -2.53 11.17 16.84
C LEU A 23 -3.78 12.03 17.08
N LEU A 24 -4.62 12.16 16.05
CA LEU A 24 -5.92 12.83 16.16
C LEU A 24 -6.93 11.97 16.93
N ALA A 25 -6.87 10.64 16.76
CA ALA A 25 -7.72 9.66 17.43
C ALA A 25 -7.45 9.58 18.94
N THR A 26 -6.18 9.68 19.36
CA THR A 26 -5.77 9.50 20.77
C THR A 26 -6.27 10.55 21.74
N GLY A 27 -6.60 11.76 21.30
CA GLY A 27 -7.16 12.78 22.20
C GLY A 27 -8.58 13.22 21.85
N LEU A 28 -9.33 12.31 21.24
CA LEU A 28 -10.78 12.33 21.33
C LEU A 28 -11.20 12.23 22.80
N SER A 29 -12.31 12.87 23.15
CA SER A 29 -12.91 12.67 24.47
C SER A 29 -13.18 11.17 24.69
N PRO A 30 -12.92 10.60 25.88
CA PRO A 30 -13.16 9.18 26.14
C PRO A 30 -14.61 8.71 25.93
N SER A 31 -15.57 9.64 25.85
CA SER A 31 -16.98 9.35 25.56
C SER A 31 -17.34 9.40 24.07
N ALA A 32 -16.41 9.78 23.20
CA ALA A 32 -16.59 9.80 21.76
C ALA A 32 -16.31 8.41 21.15
N ARG A 33 -17.09 8.03 20.15
CA ARG A 33 -16.80 6.88 19.29
C ARG A 33 -16.04 7.35 18.07
N LEU A 34 -15.06 6.58 17.63
CA LEU A 34 -14.30 6.85 16.41
C LEU A 34 -14.77 5.92 15.29
N LEU A 35 -14.97 6.49 14.10
CA LEU A 35 -15.01 5.78 12.83
C LEU A 35 -13.90 6.34 11.95
N ILE A 36 -13.00 5.47 11.51
CA ILE A 36 -12.05 5.79 10.45
C ILE A 36 -12.71 5.38 9.14
N LEU A 37 -12.85 6.32 8.20
CA LEU A 37 -13.39 5.99 6.88
C LEU A 37 -12.32 5.27 6.09
N ASN A 38 -12.68 4.12 5.51
CA ASN A 38 -11.86 3.54 4.47
C ASN A 38 -11.89 4.50 3.25
N PRO A 39 -10.72 4.89 2.71
CA PRO A 39 -10.61 5.90 1.65
C PRO A 39 -11.08 5.38 0.29
N ASP A 40 -11.15 4.07 0.11
CA ASP A 40 -11.63 3.38 -1.10
C ASP A 40 -13.16 3.28 -1.18
N ARG A 41 -13.88 3.55 -0.09
CA ARG A 41 -15.32 3.30 0.02
C ARG A 41 -16.11 4.58 0.21
N ASP A 42 -17.38 4.57 -0.21
CA ASP A 42 -18.29 5.71 -0.07
C ASP A 42 -18.47 6.09 1.41
N GLY A 43 -17.87 7.21 1.81
CA GLY A 43 -17.88 7.65 3.20
C GLY A 43 -19.27 7.98 3.73
N VAL A 44 -20.20 8.46 2.88
CA VAL A 44 -21.59 8.72 3.33
C VAL A 44 -22.31 7.40 3.62
N GLN A 45 -22.07 6.35 2.85
CA GLN A 45 -22.60 5.03 3.14
C GLN A 45 -22.00 4.42 4.41
N GLN A 46 -20.68 4.54 4.59
CA GLN A 46 -19.98 4.08 5.81
C GLN A 46 -20.54 4.79 7.07
N ILE A 47 -20.67 6.12 7.03
CA ILE A 47 -21.27 6.90 8.12
C ILE A 47 -22.71 6.47 8.37
N THR A 48 -23.48 6.24 7.31
CA THR A 48 -24.88 5.77 7.41
C THR A 48 -24.96 4.41 8.10
N ALA A 49 -24.06 3.48 7.77
CA ALA A 49 -23.98 2.17 8.40
C ALA A 49 -23.61 2.29 9.88
N ALA A 50 -22.64 3.15 10.22
CA ALA A 50 -22.25 3.41 11.60
C ALA A 50 -23.39 4.02 12.43
N LEU A 51 -24.11 5.02 11.91
CA LEU A 51 -25.25 5.62 12.61
C LEU A 51 -26.42 4.64 12.80
N LYS A 52 -26.61 3.69 11.87
CA LYS A 52 -27.56 2.58 12.06
C LYS A 52 -27.12 1.62 13.17
N ARG A 53 -25.82 1.32 13.24
CA ARG A 53 -25.23 0.47 14.29
C ARG A 53 -25.25 1.13 15.67
N PHE A 54 -25.20 2.46 15.71
CA PHE A 54 -25.11 3.28 16.91
C PHE A 54 -26.28 4.28 17.01
N PRO A 55 -27.51 3.80 17.26
CA PRO A 55 -28.72 4.63 17.19
C PRO A 55 -28.83 5.69 18.29
N ASP A 56 -28.00 5.60 19.33
CA ASP A 56 -27.91 6.54 20.44
C ASP A 56 -27.06 7.79 20.12
N VAL A 57 -26.30 7.77 19.02
CA VAL A 57 -25.50 8.92 18.57
C VAL A 57 -26.41 10.09 18.22
N SER A 58 -26.15 11.24 18.87
CA SER A 58 -26.84 12.50 18.59
C SER A 58 -25.92 13.60 18.06
N SER A 59 -24.60 13.50 18.23
CA SER A 59 -23.65 14.43 17.61
C SER A 59 -22.73 13.72 16.62
N LEU A 60 -22.60 14.27 15.41
CA LEU A 60 -21.69 13.78 14.37
C LEU A 60 -20.62 14.84 14.08
N HIS A 61 -19.36 14.44 14.22
CA HIS A 61 -18.20 15.28 13.95
C HIS A 61 -17.43 14.68 12.78
N LEU A 62 -17.30 15.42 11.69
CA LEU A 62 -16.58 15.00 10.48
C LEU A 62 -15.24 15.71 10.44
N VAL A 63 -14.14 14.97 10.45
CA VAL A 63 -12.80 15.47 10.18
C VAL A 63 -12.33 14.91 8.86
N SER A 64 -12.14 15.79 7.90
CA SER A 64 -11.67 15.42 6.57
C SER A 64 -11.06 16.61 5.84
N HIS A 65 -10.40 16.37 4.73
CA HIS A 65 -10.00 17.43 3.82
C HIS A 65 -11.23 18.19 3.32
N GLY A 66 -11.00 19.46 2.99
CA GLY A 66 -12.05 20.33 2.50
C GLY A 66 -11.50 21.43 1.61
N THR A 67 -12.39 21.97 0.79
CA THR A 67 -12.19 23.22 0.05
C THR A 67 -13.52 24.00 0.10
N PRO A 68 -13.57 25.28 -0.31
CA PRO A 68 -14.82 26.06 -0.28
C PRO A 68 -16.00 25.34 -0.96
N GLY A 69 -16.99 24.91 -0.16
CA GLY A 69 -18.20 24.21 -0.63
C GLY A 69 -18.03 22.73 -0.97
N CYS A 70 -16.97 22.10 -0.46
CA CYS A 70 -16.66 20.70 -0.73
C CYS A 70 -16.06 20.02 0.50
N LEU A 71 -16.50 18.81 0.79
CA LEU A 71 -15.98 17.92 1.83
C LEU A 71 -15.68 16.55 1.23
N TYR A 72 -14.49 16.00 1.49
CA TYR A 72 -14.14 14.64 1.08
C TYR A 72 -14.57 13.65 2.17
N LEU A 73 -15.13 12.49 1.80
CA LEU A 73 -15.55 11.45 2.76
C LEU A 73 -15.30 10.08 2.13
N GLY A 74 -14.19 9.44 2.47
CA GLY A 74 -13.71 8.27 1.76
C GLY A 74 -13.49 8.61 0.28
N ASN A 75 -13.94 7.75 -0.64
CA ASN A 75 -13.75 7.98 -2.07
C ASN A 75 -14.70 9.03 -2.69
N ILE A 76 -15.58 9.67 -1.90
CA ILE A 76 -16.57 10.61 -2.44
C ILE A 76 -16.20 12.07 -2.18
N ARG A 77 -16.50 12.89 -3.19
CA ARG A 77 -16.48 14.36 -3.09
C ARG A 77 -17.90 14.88 -2.86
N LEU A 78 -18.21 15.31 -1.63
CA LEU A 78 -19.52 15.87 -1.28
C LEU A 78 -19.54 17.39 -1.50
N ASN A 79 -20.28 17.85 -2.50
CA ASN A 79 -20.41 19.28 -2.86
C ASN A 79 -21.84 19.61 -3.33
N LEU A 80 -22.11 20.83 -3.78
CA LEU A 80 -23.46 21.26 -4.21
C LEU A 80 -24.09 20.41 -5.34
N GLU A 81 -23.27 19.79 -6.19
CA GLU A 81 -23.72 18.97 -7.32
C GLU A 81 -24.04 17.55 -6.87
N THR A 82 -23.17 16.96 -6.04
CA THR A 82 -23.26 15.54 -5.64
C THR A 82 -24.14 15.32 -4.41
N ILE A 83 -24.31 16.32 -3.55
CA ILE A 83 -25.02 16.20 -2.26
C ILE A 83 -26.47 15.73 -2.40
N ALA A 84 -27.13 16.03 -3.52
CA ALA A 84 -28.50 15.60 -3.76
C ALA A 84 -28.63 14.08 -3.96
N ASN A 85 -27.58 13.41 -4.46
CA ASN A 85 -27.57 11.96 -4.71
C ASN A 85 -27.67 11.17 -3.39
N TYR A 86 -27.18 11.76 -2.30
CA TYR A 86 -27.18 11.18 -0.96
C TYR A 86 -28.41 11.53 -0.11
N ALA A 87 -29.40 12.21 -0.69
CA ALA A 87 -30.63 12.55 0.02
C ALA A 87 -31.35 11.32 0.66
N PRO A 88 -31.38 10.12 0.06
CA PRO A 88 -31.95 8.93 0.71
C PRO A 88 -31.22 8.55 2.00
N GLN A 89 -29.89 8.57 2.01
CA GLN A 89 -29.03 8.25 3.14
C GLN A 89 -29.22 9.30 4.26
N PHE A 90 -29.13 10.59 3.92
CA PHE A 90 -29.31 11.68 4.89
C PHE A 90 -30.68 11.67 5.57
N LYS A 91 -31.75 11.25 4.86
CA LYS A 91 -33.07 11.05 5.47
C LYS A 91 -33.10 9.99 6.58
N THR A 92 -32.09 9.11 6.66
CA THR A 92 -31.98 8.10 7.71
C THR A 92 -31.29 8.63 8.97
N TRP A 93 -30.59 9.77 8.90
CA TRP A 93 -29.79 10.33 10.00
C TRP A 93 -30.63 11.18 10.99
N LYS A 94 -31.80 10.67 11.37
CA LYS A 94 -32.85 11.45 12.06
C LYS A 94 -32.57 11.76 13.54
N ASN A 95 -31.62 11.07 14.17
CA ASN A 95 -31.33 11.19 15.60
C ASN A 95 -30.26 12.24 15.90
N LEU A 96 -29.61 12.77 14.87
CA LEU A 96 -28.55 13.75 15.03
C LEU A 96 -29.16 15.13 15.38
N THR A 97 -28.62 15.76 16.43
CA THR A 97 -28.89 17.14 16.86
C THR A 97 -27.82 18.08 16.33
N ASN A 98 -26.57 17.62 16.24
CA ASN A 98 -25.42 18.41 15.82
C ASN A 98 -24.63 17.73 14.68
N LEU A 99 -24.17 18.53 13.72
CA LEU A 99 -23.23 18.16 12.66
C LEU A 99 -22.08 19.19 12.63
N LEU A 100 -20.89 18.74 13.01
CA LEU A 100 -19.68 19.58 13.10
C LEU A 100 -18.70 19.15 12.01
N VAL A 101 -18.29 20.07 11.14
CA VAL A 101 -17.47 19.77 9.95
C VAL A 101 -16.12 20.46 10.03
N TYR A 102 -15.11 19.70 10.40
CA TYR A 102 -13.70 20.07 10.46
C TYR A 102 -13.02 19.72 9.13
N GLY A 103 -13.28 20.53 8.10
CA GLY A 103 -12.51 20.48 6.86
C GLY A 103 -12.06 21.86 6.44
N CYS A 104 -10.93 21.94 5.73
CA CYS A 104 -10.33 23.21 5.34
C CYS A 104 -11.30 24.07 4.53
N GLN A 105 -11.62 25.26 5.04
CA GLN A 105 -12.36 26.30 4.32
C GLN A 105 -13.74 25.87 3.78
N VAL A 106 -14.35 24.81 4.30
CA VAL A 106 -15.60 24.24 3.75
C VAL A 106 -16.73 25.26 3.71
N ALA A 107 -16.81 26.16 4.69
CA ALA A 107 -17.80 27.24 4.76
C ALA A 107 -17.31 28.57 4.17
N ALA A 108 -16.13 28.59 3.54
CA ALA A 108 -15.56 29.83 3.02
C ALA A 108 -16.32 30.34 1.80
N GLY A 109 -16.51 31.66 1.74
CA GLY A 109 -17.19 32.32 0.64
C GLY A 109 -18.66 31.90 0.47
N LYS A 110 -19.29 32.36 -0.60
CA LYS A 110 -20.71 32.12 -0.85
C LYS A 110 -21.01 30.66 -1.20
N ILE A 111 -20.13 30.01 -1.97
CA ILE A 111 -20.28 28.62 -2.39
C ILE A 111 -20.27 27.68 -1.17
N GLY A 112 -19.35 27.90 -0.22
CA GLY A 112 -19.31 27.14 1.04
C GLY A 112 -20.58 27.27 1.87
N GLN A 113 -21.09 28.49 1.99
CA GLN A 113 -22.32 28.74 2.75
C GLN A 113 -23.56 28.15 2.06
N ASP A 114 -23.65 28.23 0.73
CA ASP A 114 -24.74 27.63 -0.05
C ASP A 114 -24.71 26.10 0.05
N PHE A 115 -23.52 25.48 0.00
CA PHE A 115 -23.31 24.05 0.23
C PHE A 115 -23.84 23.61 1.61
N LEU A 116 -23.43 24.31 2.67
CA LEU A 116 -23.85 23.97 4.03
C LEU A 116 -25.33 24.24 4.28
N GLN A 117 -25.92 25.26 3.64
CA GLN A 117 -27.37 25.46 3.65
C GLN A 117 -28.10 24.29 2.99
N ARG A 118 -27.59 23.76 1.87
CA ARG A 118 -28.17 22.60 1.20
C ARG A 118 -28.02 21.34 2.04
N LEU A 119 -26.87 21.15 2.70
CA LEU A 119 -26.66 20.04 3.64
C LEU A 119 -27.61 20.12 4.83
N HIS A 120 -27.78 21.29 5.42
CA HIS A 120 -28.74 21.53 6.50
C HIS A 120 -30.20 21.27 6.09
N GLN A 121 -30.56 21.52 4.82
CA GLN A 121 -31.90 21.18 4.32
C GLN A 121 -32.15 19.67 4.23
N LEU A 122 -31.09 18.89 3.99
CA LEU A 122 -31.15 17.44 3.87
C LEU A 122 -31.01 16.74 5.23
N ILE A 123 -30.25 17.34 6.14
CA ILE A 123 -30.00 16.88 7.50
C ILE A 123 -30.37 18.03 8.46
N PRO A 124 -31.63 18.12 8.91
CA PRO A 124 -32.15 19.28 9.64
C PRO A 124 -31.67 19.35 11.10
N ASN A 125 -30.40 19.71 11.27
CA ASN A 125 -29.66 19.72 12.55
C ASN A 125 -28.91 21.04 12.75
N ASN A 126 -28.40 21.30 13.96
CA ASN A 126 -27.40 22.35 14.14
C ASN A 126 -26.15 21.99 13.35
N LEU A 127 -25.68 22.88 12.46
CA LEU A 127 -24.52 22.66 11.61
C LEU A 127 -23.47 23.73 11.86
N ALA A 128 -22.21 23.32 12.07
CA ALA A 128 -21.08 24.24 12.18
C ALA A 128 -19.88 23.74 11.38
N ALA A 129 -19.18 24.66 10.74
CA ALA A 129 -18.05 24.36 9.86
C ALA A 129 -17.03 25.50 9.86
N SER A 130 -15.81 25.19 9.46
CA SER A 130 -14.71 26.18 9.40
C SER A 130 -14.86 27.10 8.18
N THR A 131 -14.49 28.38 8.34
CA THR A 131 -14.32 29.31 7.20
C THR A 131 -12.86 29.48 6.79
N GLN A 132 -11.94 28.91 7.57
CA GLN A 132 -10.50 29.02 7.41
C GLN A 132 -9.89 27.62 7.23
N ARG A 133 -8.58 27.55 7.00
CA ARG A 133 -7.87 26.26 7.01
C ARG A 133 -8.00 25.64 8.40
N VAL A 134 -8.23 24.33 8.46
CA VAL A 134 -8.32 23.60 9.73
C VAL A 134 -7.00 22.88 9.99
N GLY A 135 -6.58 22.79 11.24
CA GLY A 135 -5.35 22.11 11.64
C GLY A 135 -4.31 23.04 12.26
N ASN A 136 -3.03 22.74 12.03
CA ASN A 136 -1.90 23.34 12.72
C ASN A 136 -1.82 24.87 12.60
N LEU A 137 -1.90 25.58 13.74
CA LEU A 137 -1.74 27.04 13.87
C LEU A 137 -0.40 27.56 13.32
N ALA A 138 0.70 26.82 13.51
CA ALA A 138 2.02 27.16 12.96
C ALA A 138 2.06 27.02 11.42
N LYS A 139 1.22 26.17 10.83
CA LYS A 139 1.00 26.08 9.38
C LYS A 139 -0.18 26.94 8.88
N GLY A 140 -0.73 27.81 9.74
CA GLY A 140 -1.82 28.74 9.41
C GLY A 140 -3.23 28.16 9.44
N GLY A 141 -3.46 27.00 10.06
CA GLY A 141 -4.78 26.40 10.30
C GLY A 141 -5.36 26.71 11.68
N SER A 142 -6.67 26.50 11.88
CA SER A 142 -7.36 26.63 13.17
C SER A 142 -8.48 25.59 13.30
N TRP A 143 -8.70 25.08 14.51
CA TRP A 143 -9.81 24.17 14.80
C TRP A 143 -11.16 24.89 15.03
N ASP A 144 -11.25 26.17 14.70
CA ASP A 144 -12.46 26.98 14.87
C ASP A 144 -13.53 26.71 13.81
N LEU A 145 -14.78 26.54 14.27
CA LEU A 145 -15.97 26.37 13.43
C LEU A 145 -16.82 27.64 13.46
N ASP A 146 -16.38 28.60 12.66
CA ASP A 146 -16.89 29.99 12.68
C ASP A 146 -18.22 30.18 11.96
N TYR A 147 -18.53 29.33 10.98
CA TYR A 147 -19.82 29.37 10.28
C TYR A 147 -20.80 28.42 10.94
N ARG A 148 -22.00 28.92 11.29
CA ARG A 148 -22.99 28.18 12.07
C ARG A 148 -24.41 28.38 11.54
N ILE A 149 -25.18 27.30 11.47
CA ILE A 149 -26.61 27.26 11.18
C ILE A 149 -27.28 26.56 12.36
N GLY A 150 -28.19 27.24 13.07
CA GLY A 150 -28.84 26.71 14.28
C GLY A 150 -28.27 27.30 15.58
N THR A 151 -28.54 26.64 16.71
CA THR A 151 -28.12 27.09 18.05
C THR A 151 -27.28 26.04 18.74
N PHE A 152 -26.05 26.40 19.11
CA PHE A 152 -25.08 25.53 19.79
C PHE A 152 -24.94 25.91 21.25
N ASP A 153 -24.93 24.92 22.15
CA ASP A 153 -24.47 25.12 23.51
C ASP A 153 -22.92 25.11 23.51
N HIS A 154 -22.32 26.05 24.24
CA HIS A 154 -20.95 26.54 24.01
C HIS A 154 -19.79 25.55 24.33
N GLU A 155 -20.05 24.27 24.61
CA GLU A 155 -19.07 23.32 25.18
C GLU A 155 -18.86 22.00 24.39
N GLU A 156 -19.31 21.90 23.14
CA GLU A 156 -19.41 20.61 22.42
C GLU A 156 -18.33 20.43 21.33
N LEU A 157 -17.05 20.47 21.69
CA LEU A 157 -15.95 20.11 20.78
C LEU A 157 -15.52 18.66 21.07
N ALA A 158 -15.34 17.84 20.02
CA ALA A 158 -14.95 16.43 20.16
C ALA A 158 -13.52 16.24 20.69
N PHE A 159 -12.67 17.23 20.44
CA PHE A 159 -11.25 17.18 20.74
C PHE A 159 -10.94 17.84 22.07
N LEU A 160 -10.19 17.12 22.91
CA LEU A 160 -9.60 17.65 24.13
C LEU A 160 -8.67 18.84 23.81
N PRO A 161 -8.46 19.76 24.76
CA PRO A 161 -7.51 20.87 24.57
C PRO A 161 -6.12 20.40 24.12
N GLU A 162 -5.68 19.23 24.60
CA GLU A 162 -4.38 18.62 24.30
C GLU A 162 -4.22 18.28 22.81
N VAL A 163 -5.23 17.71 22.11
CA VAL A 163 -5.14 17.43 20.65
C VAL A 163 -4.98 18.69 19.81
N ARG A 164 -5.53 19.82 20.28
CA ARG A 164 -5.31 21.10 19.60
C ARG A 164 -3.85 21.56 19.68
N GLU A 165 -3.07 21.02 20.62
CA GLU A 165 -1.65 21.30 20.84
C GLU A 165 -0.72 20.22 20.25
N ILE A 166 -1.17 18.95 20.09
CA ILE A 166 -0.34 17.82 19.63
C ILE A 166 0.24 17.98 18.20
N TYR A 167 -0.42 18.72 17.30
CA TYR A 167 0.21 19.13 16.03
C TYR A 167 1.29 20.22 16.20
N GLY A 168 1.87 20.34 17.41
CA GLY A 168 2.87 21.31 17.84
C GLY A 168 3.99 20.75 18.73
N GLY A 169 4.36 19.46 18.65
CA GLY A 169 5.53 18.89 19.36
C GLY A 169 6.13 17.62 18.70
N VAL A 170 7.44 17.40 18.91
CA VAL A 170 8.43 16.52 18.23
C VAL A 170 8.20 14.99 18.45
N PHE A 171 8.71 14.14 17.55
CA PHE A 171 8.77 12.67 17.69
C PHE A 171 9.79 12.23 18.78
N ASP A 172 9.58 11.06 19.38
CA ASP A 172 10.44 10.45 20.39
C ASP A 172 11.49 9.51 19.73
N PRO A 173 12.81 9.61 20.03
CA PRO A 173 13.85 8.74 19.46
C PRO A 173 13.65 7.24 19.73
N VAL A 174 14.12 6.37 18.82
CA VAL A 174 14.23 4.91 19.04
C VAL A 174 15.62 4.59 19.62
N VAL A 175 15.67 3.79 20.68
CA VAL A 175 16.91 3.39 21.36
C VAL A 175 17.17 1.90 21.14
N SER A 176 18.37 1.56 20.70
CA SER A 176 18.90 0.18 20.64
C SER A 176 19.91 -0.05 21.76
N PHE A 177 19.97 -1.29 22.25
CA PHE A 177 20.73 -1.71 23.43
C PHE A 177 21.59 -2.95 23.13
N GLU A 178 22.87 -2.88 23.46
CA GLU A 178 23.84 -3.96 23.28
C GLU A 178 24.79 -4.08 24.48
N ALA A 179 25.48 -5.22 24.60
CA ALA A 179 26.55 -5.36 25.58
C ALA A 179 27.71 -6.20 25.06
N GLU A 180 28.94 -5.85 25.47
CA GLU A 180 30.14 -6.61 25.16
C GLU A 180 31.14 -6.63 26.33
N PRO A 181 31.86 -7.76 26.55
CA PRO A 181 31.66 -9.06 25.89
C PRO A 181 30.42 -9.80 26.46
N LEU A 182 29.85 -10.74 25.70
CA LEU A 182 28.69 -11.54 26.14
C LEU A 182 29.04 -12.68 27.10
N ILE A 183 30.32 -13.03 27.19
CA ILE A 183 30.84 -14.03 28.13
C ILE A 183 31.96 -13.37 28.92
N LEU A 184 31.81 -13.34 30.24
CA LEU A 184 32.78 -12.78 31.17
C LEU A 184 33.31 -13.87 32.08
N PHE A 185 34.62 -13.80 32.30
CA PHE A 185 35.27 -14.56 33.35
C PHE A 185 35.45 -13.69 34.58
N GLU A 186 34.98 -14.17 35.72
CA GLU A 186 35.01 -13.43 36.98
C GLU A 186 36.45 -13.03 37.34
N SER A 187 36.76 -11.74 37.20
CA SER A 187 38.07 -11.18 37.49
C SER A 187 37.99 -9.68 37.69
N GLU A 188 38.76 -9.15 38.65
CA GLU A 188 38.89 -7.70 38.89
C GLU A 188 39.44 -6.90 37.67
N GLN A 189 39.79 -7.57 36.56
CA GLN A 189 40.25 -6.94 35.31
C GLN A 189 39.22 -7.02 34.18
N THR A 190 38.11 -7.73 34.35
CA THR A 190 37.08 -7.90 33.31
C THR A 190 36.09 -6.74 33.39
N VAL A 191 35.72 -6.21 32.23
CA VAL A 191 34.84 -5.04 32.11
C VAL A 191 33.69 -5.40 31.18
N LEU A 192 32.46 -5.23 31.66
CA LEU A 192 31.25 -5.28 30.83
C LEU A 192 30.94 -3.88 30.32
N THR A 193 30.68 -3.74 29.03
CA THR A 193 30.26 -2.48 28.42
C THR A 193 28.84 -2.59 27.88
N PHE A 194 27.95 -1.73 28.37
CA PHE A 194 26.63 -1.52 27.79
C PHE A 194 26.69 -0.39 26.76
N GLY A 195 26.13 -0.62 25.57
CA GLY A 195 26.02 0.33 24.48
C GLY A 195 24.58 0.75 24.23
N PHE A 196 24.38 2.04 23.97
CA PHE A 196 23.09 2.63 23.62
C PHE A 196 23.25 3.47 22.34
N ASN A 197 22.34 3.29 21.38
CA ASN A 197 22.36 4.04 20.13
C ASN A 197 20.95 4.55 19.79
N LEU A 198 20.83 5.86 19.59
CA LEU A 198 19.58 6.54 19.29
C LEU A 198 19.44 6.81 17.78
N SER A 199 18.23 6.61 17.26
CA SER A 199 17.88 6.94 15.87
C SER A 199 18.09 8.42 15.53
N GLU A 200 18.04 9.30 16.53
CA GLU A 200 18.29 10.74 16.41
C GLU A 200 18.91 11.34 17.69
N LEU A 201 19.39 12.58 17.63
CA LEU A 201 20.01 13.23 18.79
C LEU A 201 19.01 13.40 19.95
N PRO A 202 19.41 13.16 21.21
CA PRO A 202 18.51 13.32 22.35
C PRO A 202 18.12 14.80 22.56
N PRO A 203 16.97 15.07 23.20
CA PRO A 203 16.55 16.43 23.55
C PRO A 203 17.62 17.17 24.37
N GLY A 204 17.56 18.51 24.40
CA GLY A 204 18.62 19.34 25.00
C GLY A 204 18.93 19.10 26.49
N GLU A 205 18.09 18.36 27.24
CA GLU A 205 18.34 17.94 28.63
C GLU A 205 18.89 16.51 28.78
N GLY A 206 19.04 15.77 27.66
CA GLY A 206 19.34 14.35 27.63
C GLY A 206 18.08 13.47 27.65
N LEU A 207 18.26 12.18 27.41
CA LEU A 207 17.23 11.15 27.42
C LEU A 207 17.51 10.12 28.52
N THR A 208 16.62 9.99 29.51
CA THR A 208 16.81 9.02 30.59
C THR A 208 16.20 7.67 30.26
N VAL A 209 17.05 6.64 30.15
CA VAL A 209 16.66 5.25 29.86
C VAL A 209 16.73 4.37 31.11
N MET A 210 15.97 3.28 31.13
CA MET A 210 15.96 2.30 32.23
C MET A 210 16.32 0.91 31.72
N VAL A 211 17.35 0.30 32.31
CA VAL A 211 17.74 -1.09 32.04
C VAL A 211 17.48 -1.93 33.27
N THR A 212 16.84 -3.09 33.11
CA THR A 212 16.55 -4.05 34.19
C THR A 212 17.09 -5.44 33.87
N GLY A 213 17.59 -6.18 34.85
CA GLY A 213 17.89 -7.61 34.70
C GLY A 213 16.78 -8.51 35.21
N ASP A 214 16.81 -9.74 34.73
CA ASP A 214 15.88 -10.83 35.03
C ASP A 214 16.16 -11.56 36.36
N VAL A 215 17.37 -11.39 36.93
CA VAL A 215 17.77 -11.99 38.22
C VAL A 215 17.79 -10.93 39.33
N PRO A 216 17.29 -11.23 40.55
CA PRO A 216 17.38 -10.31 41.69
C PRO A 216 18.83 -9.95 41.99
N GLN A 217 19.11 -8.66 42.24
CA GLN A 217 20.44 -8.17 42.59
C GLN A 217 21.52 -8.43 41.52
N ASN A 218 21.14 -8.56 40.25
CA ASN A 218 22.05 -8.70 39.10
C ASN A 218 23.10 -7.58 38.97
N LEU A 219 22.87 -6.39 39.55
CA LEU A 219 23.88 -5.33 39.60
C LEU A 219 24.97 -5.58 40.65
N ASN A 220 24.81 -6.56 41.55
CA ASN A 220 25.85 -6.90 42.53
C ASN A 220 27.08 -7.53 41.87
N GLN A 221 26.99 -7.95 40.61
CA GLN A 221 28.14 -8.37 39.80
C GLN A 221 28.87 -7.18 39.17
N LEU A 222 28.31 -5.96 39.18
CA LEU A 222 28.86 -4.78 38.53
C LEU A 222 29.29 -3.73 39.56
N ASP A 223 30.53 -3.22 39.46
CA ASP A 223 30.94 -2.05 40.21
C ASP A 223 30.45 -0.77 39.51
N LEU A 224 29.19 -0.42 39.76
CA LEU A 224 28.58 0.81 39.24
C LEU A 224 29.18 2.09 39.86
N PHE A 225 30.00 1.98 40.91
CA PHE A 225 30.70 3.12 41.51
C PHE A 225 32.06 3.41 40.87
N ASP A 226 32.59 2.50 40.04
CA ASP A 226 33.84 2.66 39.29
C ASP A 226 33.64 2.51 37.77
N VAL A 227 32.64 3.19 37.22
CA VAL A 227 32.29 3.13 35.79
C VAL A 227 33.02 4.17 34.95
N THR A 228 33.29 3.80 33.69
CA THR A 228 33.64 4.75 32.63
C THR A 228 32.41 5.00 31.75
N VAL A 229 32.02 6.26 31.59
CA VAL A 229 30.87 6.68 30.78
C VAL A 229 31.31 7.51 29.58
N ASN A 230 30.72 7.25 28.42
CA ASN A 230 30.81 8.09 27.23
C ASN A 230 29.41 8.42 26.71
N GLY A 231 29.19 9.63 26.21
CA GLY A 231 27.90 10.05 25.62
C GLY A 231 26.70 10.15 26.57
N GLY A 232 26.91 10.13 27.89
CA GLY A 232 25.83 10.19 28.89
C GLY A 232 26.29 10.60 30.29
N GLY A 233 25.35 10.60 31.24
CA GLY A 233 25.55 10.87 32.67
C GLY A 233 25.90 9.61 33.47
N PHE A 234 26.25 9.75 34.74
CA PHE A 234 26.53 8.57 35.58
C PHE A 234 25.26 7.72 35.79
N PRO A 235 25.34 6.39 35.68
CA PRO A 235 24.20 5.51 35.92
C PRO A 235 23.76 5.58 37.39
N VAL A 236 22.45 5.48 37.62
CA VAL A 236 21.84 5.49 38.95
C VAL A 236 21.13 4.15 39.16
N PRO A 237 21.61 3.26 40.05
CA PRO A 237 20.94 2.00 40.31
C PRO A 237 19.56 2.23 40.96
N ASP A 238 18.62 1.35 40.65
CA ASP A 238 17.31 1.32 41.28
C ASP A 238 17.40 0.86 42.75
N PHE A 239 16.28 0.97 43.47
CA PHE A 239 16.26 0.71 44.92
C PHE A 239 16.50 -0.77 45.27
N ASP A 240 16.21 -1.68 44.34
CA ASP A 240 16.27 -3.13 44.54
C ASP A 240 17.50 -3.79 43.89
N ASN A 241 18.43 -2.98 43.34
CA ASN A 241 19.61 -3.38 42.54
C ASN A 241 19.28 -4.34 41.38
N THR A 242 18.09 -4.19 40.79
CA THR A 242 17.63 -4.97 39.64
C THR A 242 17.89 -4.28 38.31
N GLY A 243 18.23 -2.99 38.33
CA GLY A 243 18.42 -2.20 37.13
C GLY A 243 18.99 -0.81 37.41
N PHE A 244 19.31 -0.06 36.36
CA PHE A 244 19.83 1.30 36.50
C PHE A 244 19.19 2.26 35.50
N GLU A 245 19.03 3.51 35.94
CA GLU A 245 18.69 4.65 35.08
C GLU A 245 19.98 5.25 34.49
N PHE A 246 19.94 5.64 33.22
CA PHE A 246 21.06 6.25 32.53
C PHE A 246 20.60 7.41 31.66
N ASN A 247 21.18 8.60 31.84
CA ASN A 247 20.84 9.77 31.03
C ASN A 247 21.77 9.89 29.83
N ILE A 248 21.26 9.62 28.63
CA ILE A 248 21.98 9.68 27.36
C ILE A 248 21.98 11.14 26.84
N THR A 249 23.16 11.69 26.57
CA THR A 249 23.31 13.09 26.11
C THR A 249 23.79 13.21 24.67
N ASP A 250 24.36 12.14 24.13
CA ASP A 250 24.84 12.06 22.75
C ASP A 250 24.05 10.98 21.99
N GLN A 251 24.16 10.96 20.66
CA GLN A 251 23.45 9.96 19.84
C GLN A 251 23.88 8.52 20.14
N THR A 252 25.11 8.33 20.62
CA THR A 252 25.64 7.04 21.08
C THR A 252 26.23 7.21 22.46
N ALA A 253 25.94 6.29 23.37
CA ALA A 253 26.44 6.33 24.74
C ALA A 253 26.84 4.95 25.24
N THR A 254 27.82 4.89 26.15
CA THR A 254 28.32 3.63 26.71
C THR A 254 28.55 3.73 28.21
N ILE A 255 28.31 2.62 28.91
CA ILE A 255 28.68 2.43 30.32
C ILE A 255 29.59 1.20 30.40
N SER A 256 30.85 1.40 30.76
CA SER A 256 31.79 0.31 31.02
C SER A 256 31.99 0.14 32.52
N SER A 257 31.60 -1.01 33.07
CA SER A 257 31.69 -1.33 34.49
C SER A 257 32.61 -2.54 34.71
N PRO A 258 33.59 -2.45 35.63
CA PRO A 258 34.30 -3.62 36.12
C PRO A 258 33.32 -4.58 36.79
N ILE A 259 33.57 -5.88 36.68
CA ILE A 259 32.80 -6.88 37.42
C ILE A 259 33.49 -7.22 38.74
N PHE A 260 32.69 -7.59 39.75
CA PHE A 260 33.23 -8.19 40.96
C PHE A 260 33.68 -9.62 40.66
N SER A 261 34.80 -10.02 41.28
CA SER A 261 35.14 -11.43 41.44
C SER A 261 34.83 -11.76 42.89
N ASP A 262 33.92 -12.70 43.11
CA ASP A 262 33.89 -13.38 44.39
C ASP A 262 34.89 -14.56 44.36
N GLU A 263 35.25 -15.10 45.52
CA GLU A 263 36.22 -16.21 45.61
C GLU A 263 35.50 -17.57 45.57
N ASP A 264 34.20 -17.60 45.28
CA ASP A 264 33.35 -18.79 45.34
C ASP A 264 33.20 -19.41 43.92
N GLU A 265 33.38 -20.73 43.77
CA GLU A 265 33.17 -21.42 42.48
C GLU A 265 31.67 -21.79 42.35
N GLU A 266 30.90 -20.96 41.65
CA GLU A 266 29.45 -21.11 41.45
C GLU A 266 29.08 -21.63 40.03
N GLY A 267 30.04 -21.65 39.10
CA GLY A 267 29.84 -22.08 37.71
C GLY A 267 29.29 -20.97 36.81
N ALA A 268 28.86 -21.31 35.60
CA ALA A 268 28.32 -20.32 34.66
C ALA A 268 26.88 -19.91 35.03
N SER A 269 26.60 -18.61 35.01
CA SER A 269 25.27 -18.02 35.22
C SER A 269 24.94 -17.01 34.11
N ASP A 270 23.70 -17.05 33.62
CA ASP A 270 23.21 -16.12 32.61
C ASP A 270 22.35 -15.02 33.26
N VAL A 271 22.59 -13.78 32.86
CA VAL A 271 21.79 -12.61 33.25
C VAL A 271 21.33 -11.90 32.00
N THR A 272 20.02 -11.74 31.84
CA THR A 272 19.41 -10.99 30.73
C THR A 272 19.10 -9.56 31.16
N TYR A 273 19.83 -8.59 30.61
CA TYR A 273 19.53 -7.18 30.77
C TYR A 273 18.57 -6.73 29.68
N THR A 274 17.52 -6.01 30.04
CA THR A 274 16.46 -5.51 29.14
C THR A 274 16.32 -4.00 29.28
N LEU A 275 16.39 -3.29 28.17
CA LEU A 275 16.04 -1.89 28.05
C LEU A 275 14.51 -1.74 27.99
N LEU A 276 13.95 -1.01 28.94
CA LEU A 276 12.51 -0.76 29.02
C LEU A 276 12.12 0.49 28.21
N PRO A 277 10.91 0.54 27.63
CA PRO A 277 10.38 1.77 27.06
C PRO A 277 10.11 2.82 28.14
N GLY A 278 10.26 4.10 27.81
CA GLY A 278 10.13 5.21 28.77
C GLY A 278 9.59 6.50 28.15
N GLU A 279 9.49 7.55 28.97
CA GLU A 279 9.00 8.85 28.52
C GLU A 279 10.03 9.51 27.58
N GLY A 280 9.61 9.87 26.36
CA GLY A 280 10.46 10.56 25.39
C GLY A 280 11.30 9.64 24.50
N TYR A 281 11.07 8.32 24.49
CA TYR A 281 11.71 7.37 23.55
C TYR A 281 10.93 6.07 23.38
N THR A 282 11.24 5.34 22.31
CA THR A 282 10.81 3.95 22.10
C THR A 282 12.04 3.03 22.02
N VAL A 283 11.85 1.72 22.15
CA VAL A 283 12.95 0.74 22.13
C VAL A 283 12.85 -0.11 20.87
N ASP A 284 13.98 -0.37 20.23
CA ASP A 284 14.08 -1.30 19.10
C ASP A 284 13.71 -2.73 19.56
N PRO A 285 12.63 -3.34 19.02
CA PRO A 285 12.21 -4.66 19.43
C PRO A 285 13.23 -5.76 19.12
N GLU A 286 14.12 -5.55 18.15
CA GLU A 286 15.19 -6.51 17.79
C GLU A 286 16.47 -6.33 18.62
N ALA A 287 16.59 -5.20 19.34
CA ALA A 287 17.77 -4.84 20.13
C ALA A 287 17.39 -4.23 21.49
N ASN A 288 16.46 -4.87 22.21
CA ASN A 288 15.98 -4.42 23.52
C ASN A 288 16.54 -5.20 24.71
N SER A 289 17.22 -6.31 24.48
CA SER A 289 17.72 -7.17 25.55
C SER A 289 19.01 -7.88 25.15
N VAL A 290 19.84 -8.19 26.15
CA VAL A 290 21.12 -8.88 25.98
C VAL A 290 21.35 -9.82 27.15
N THR A 291 21.68 -11.08 26.85
CA THR A 291 22.04 -12.08 27.86
C THR A 291 23.56 -12.16 27.96
N VAL A 292 24.07 -12.03 29.18
CA VAL A 292 25.50 -12.06 29.50
C VAL A 292 25.76 -13.24 30.42
N THR A 293 26.70 -14.09 30.03
CA THR A 293 27.14 -15.25 30.83
C THR A 293 28.34 -14.86 31.70
N PHE A 294 28.22 -15.03 33.01
CA PHE A 294 29.30 -14.89 33.98
C PHE A 294 29.78 -16.28 34.36
N ALA A 295 31.07 -16.57 34.18
CA ALA A 295 31.66 -17.87 34.47
C ALA A 295 32.96 -17.73 35.26
N ASP A 296 33.24 -18.70 36.14
CA ASP A 296 34.50 -18.72 36.91
C ASP A 296 35.68 -19.11 36.04
N THR A 297 35.49 -20.11 35.16
CA THR A 297 36.52 -20.63 34.27
C THR A 297 35.99 -20.96 32.87
N PRO A 298 36.87 -21.03 31.85
CA PRO A 298 36.48 -21.46 30.50
C PRO A 298 35.84 -22.85 30.43
N ASP A 299 36.12 -23.72 31.42
CA ASP A 299 35.59 -25.09 31.45
C ASP A 299 34.12 -25.14 31.92
N ASP A 300 33.59 -24.02 32.44
CA ASP A 300 32.19 -23.91 32.90
C ASP A 300 31.21 -23.57 31.77
N ILE A 301 31.70 -23.30 30.56
CA ILE A 301 30.89 -23.01 29.37
C ILE A 301 30.56 -24.34 28.66
N PRO A 302 29.27 -24.72 28.50
CA PRO A 302 28.91 -25.94 27.79
C PRO A 302 29.31 -25.88 26.30
N GLU A 303 29.93 -26.95 25.76
CA GLU A 303 30.21 -27.06 24.32
C GLU A 303 28.90 -27.29 23.53
N PRO A 304 28.68 -26.62 22.38
CA PRO A 304 27.48 -26.87 21.56
C PRO A 304 27.60 -28.18 20.77
N GLU A 305 26.59 -29.06 20.85
CA GLU A 305 26.53 -30.27 20.02
C GLU A 305 26.13 -29.96 18.57
N PRO A 306 26.67 -30.66 17.55
CA PRO A 306 26.23 -30.52 16.17
C PRO A 306 25.00 -31.41 15.92
N GLU A 307 23.86 -30.80 15.60
CA GLU A 307 22.62 -31.52 15.27
C GLU A 307 22.39 -31.59 13.75
N ILE A 308 21.98 -32.76 13.28
CA ILE A 308 21.54 -32.97 11.89
C ILE A 308 20.33 -32.06 11.66
N GLU A 309 20.38 -31.22 10.63
CA GLU A 309 19.27 -30.32 10.29
C GLU A 309 18.34 -31.00 9.29
N VAL A 310 17.03 -30.88 9.50
CA VAL A 310 15.99 -31.47 8.66
C VAL A 310 15.19 -30.38 7.95
N SER A 311 15.03 -30.54 6.64
CA SER A 311 14.10 -29.76 5.81
C SER A 311 12.89 -30.61 5.41
N PHE A 312 11.69 -30.02 5.47
CA PHE A 312 10.42 -30.69 5.18
C PHE A 312 9.63 -29.95 4.10
N THR A 313 9.31 -30.65 3.00
CA THR A 313 8.62 -30.09 1.82
C THR A 313 7.53 -31.03 1.30
N ALA A 314 6.63 -30.51 0.47
CA ALA A 314 5.53 -31.28 -0.12
C ALA A 314 5.30 -30.90 -1.58
N GLU A 315 5.05 -31.88 -2.46
CA GLU A 315 4.61 -31.63 -3.84
C GLU A 315 3.62 -32.70 -4.35
N PRO A 316 2.58 -32.32 -5.13
CA PRO A 316 2.14 -30.95 -5.39
C PRO A 316 1.39 -30.34 -4.18
N LEU A 317 1.34 -29.01 -4.11
CA LEU A 317 0.67 -28.25 -3.04
C LEU A 317 -0.86 -28.15 -3.22
N THR A 318 -1.39 -28.58 -4.37
CA THR A 318 -2.82 -28.65 -4.65
C THR A 318 -3.15 -30.04 -5.17
N LEU A 319 -4.14 -30.68 -4.55
CA LEU A 319 -4.55 -32.04 -4.80
C LEU A 319 -6.04 -32.04 -5.13
N ILE A 320 -6.41 -32.71 -6.22
CA ILE A 320 -7.82 -32.98 -6.52
C ILE A 320 -8.17 -34.31 -5.87
N ALA A 321 -9.20 -34.36 -5.04
CA ALA A 321 -9.72 -35.56 -4.40
C ALA A 321 -10.36 -36.49 -5.45
N SER A 322 -9.51 -37.17 -6.22
CA SER A 322 -9.86 -38.13 -7.26
C SER A 322 -9.06 -39.42 -7.07
N GLU A 323 -9.57 -40.56 -7.55
CA GLU A 323 -8.86 -41.83 -7.48
C GLU A 323 -7.48 -41.75 -8.17
N GLY A 324 -6.41 -41.85 -7.37
CA GLY A 324 -5.03 -41.89 -7.86
C GLY A 324 -4.22 -40.61 -7.71
N THR A 325 -4.80 -39.53 -7.18
CA THR A 325 -4.03 -38.34 -6.77
C THR A 325 -3.13 -38.67 -5.58
N VAL A 326 -1.87 -38.24 -5.66
CA VAL A 326 -0.87 -38.44 -4.60
C VAL A 326 -0.17 -37.12 -4.28
N THR A 327 0.19 -36.92 -3.02
CA THR A 327 1.20 -35.93 -2.61
C THR A 327 2.43 -36.65 -2.10
N THR A 328 3.60 -36.04 -2.25
CA THR A 328 4.86 -36.56 -1.71
C THR A 328 5.41 -35.58 -0.68
N LEU A 329 5.54 -36.06 0.55
CA LEU A 329 6.25 -35.37 1.62
C LEU A 329 7.72 -35.78 1.60
N THR A 330 8.62 -34.81 1.47
CA THR A 330 10.07 -35.03 1.36
C THR A 330 10.79 -34.49 2.59
N PHE A 331 11.69 -35.31 3.13
CA PHE A 331 12.58 -35.00 4.24
C PHE A 331 14.02 -35.04 3.74
N GLU A 332 14.73 -33.92 3.85
CA GLU A 332 16.16 -33.82 3.51
C GLU A 332 16.97 -33.55 4.77
N LEU A 333 18.00 -34.38 5.00
CA LEU A 333 18.90 -34.26 6.14
C LEU A 333 20.22 -33.62 5.70
N SER A 334 20.74 -32.67 6.48
CA SER A 334 22.03 -32.03 6.20
C SER A 334 23.19 -33.03 6.18
N GLU A 335 23.07 -34.15 6.91
CA GLU A 335 23.99 -35.28 6.91
C GLU A 335 23.25 -36.63 6.99
N PRO A 336 23.84 -37.76 6.53
CA PRO A 336 23.20 -39.07 6.63
C PRO A 336 22.84 -39.46 8.08
N PRO A 337 21.67 -40.09 8.32
CA PRO A 337 21.23 -40.44 9.67
C PRO A 337 22.09 -41.57 10.28
N PRO A 338 22.06 -41.73 11.62
CA PRO A 338 22.65 -42.88 12.31
C PRO A 338 22.11 -44.22 11.79
N SER A 339 22.80 -45.32 12.08
CA SER A 339 22.40 -46.65 11.58
C SER A 339 21.04 -47.16 12.08
N GLU A 340 20.51 -46.57 13.15
CA GLU A 340 19.15 -46.84 13.64
C GLU A 340 18.06 -45.95 13.03
N GLY A 341 18.45 -44.94 12.24
CA GLY A 341 17.56 -43.91 11.71
C GLY A 341 17.25 -42.79 12.71
N ILE A 342 16.50 -41.79 12.26
CA ILE A 342 15.97 -40.69 13.08
C ILE A 342 14.45 -40.74 13.04
N ALA A 343 13.82 -40.78 14.20
CA ALA A 343 12.37 -40.76 14.33
C ALA A 343 11.87 -39.32 14.37
N ILE A 344 11.12 -38.90 13.34
CA ILE A 344 10.59 -37.56 13.19
C ILE A 344 9.06 -37.60 13.39
N PRO A 345 8.53 -36.96 14.45
CA PRO A 345 7.10 -36.76 14.62
C PRO A 345 6.61 -35.66 13.67
N VAL A 346 5.63 -35.99 12.84
CA VAL A 346 4.90 -35.05 11.99
C VAL A 346 3.52 -34.84 12.61
N GLN A 347 3.13 -33.59 12.84
CA GLN A 347 1.84 -33.22 13.40
C GLN A 347 1.05 -32.36 12.43
N SER A 348 -0.27 -32.42 12.52
CA SER A 348 -1.19 -31.52 11.84
C SER A 348 -1.92 -30.64 12.86
N ASP A 349 -2.35 -29.47 12.41
CA ASP A 349 -3.21 -28.56 13.14
C ASP A 349 -4.67 -29.06 13.25
N THR A 350 -5.02 -30.12 12.51
CA THR A 350 -6.35 -30.74 12.51
C THR A 350 -6.32 -32.15 13.11
N SER A 351 -7.32 -32.45 13.95
CA SER A 351 -7.54 -33.81 14.45
C SER A 351 -8.15 -34.68 13.36
N ASP A 352 -7.74 -35.95 13.24
CA ASP A 352 -8.24 -36.92 12.25
C ASP A 352 -7.85 -36.64 10.79
N VAL A 353 -6.79 -35.85 10.55
CA VAL A 353 -6.27 -35.53 9.21
C VAL A 353 -5.95 -36.77 8.38
N LEU A 354 -5.52 -37.87 9.02
CA LEU A 354 -5.17 -39.11 8.33
C LEU A 354 -6.38 -39.83 7.72
N SER A 355 -7.61 -39.45 8.05
CA SER A 355 -8.82 -39.96 7.40
C SER A 355 -8.98 -39.47 5.95
N ARG A 356 -8.24 -38.42 5.54
CA ARG A 356 -8.22 -37.87 4.18
C ARG A 356 -7.27 -38.62 3.24
N PHE A 357 -6.52 -39.58 3.76
CA PHE A 357 -5.48 -40.27 3.02
C PHE A 357 -5.69 -41.79 3.06
N ASP A 358 -5.38 -42.45 1.95
CA ASP A 358 -5.31 -43.90 1.93
C ASP A 358 -4.00 -44.34 2.61
N VAL A 359 -4.06 -44.44 3.94
CA VAL A 359 -2.92 -44.85 4.77
C VAL A 359 -2.40 -46.25 4.44
N ASP A 360 -3.24 -47.12 3.87
CA ASP A 360 -2.84 -48.46 3.42
C ASP A 360 -2.10 -48.44 2.07
N GLY A 361 -2.26 -47.36 1.30
CA GLY A 361 -1.63 -47.11 -0.01
C GLY A 361 -0.32 -46.34 0.02
N ILE A 362 0.15 -45.94 1.21
CA ILE A 362 1.38 -45.18 1.41
C ILE A 362 2.62 -45.91 0.86
N VAL A 363 3.47 -45.18 0.14
CA VAL A 363 4.78 -45.66 -0.34
C VAL A 363 5.91 -44.87 0.33
N LEU A 364 6.87 -45.60 0.92
CA LEU A 364 8.06 -45.04 1.56
C LEU A 364 9.30 -45.24 0.68
N SER A 365 10.14 -44.22 0.61
CA SER A 365 11.52 -44.28 0.11
C SER A 365 12.44 -43.63 1.14
N GLY A 366 13.63 -44.19 1.40
CA GLY A 366 14.56 -43.67 2.41
C GLY A 366 14.10 -43.79 3.88
N ALA A 367 12.96 -44.43 4.14
CA ALA A 367 12.36 -44.61 5.46
C ALA A 367 11.78 -46.03 5.62
N ASP A 368 11.71 -46.55 6.85
CA ASP A 368 11.34 -47.97 7.11
C ASP A 368 10.19 -48.21 8.10
N ASN A 369 9.72 -47.17 8.81
CA ASN A 369 8.61 -47.27 9.75
C ASN A 369 7.75 -45.99 9.75
N LEU A 370 6.42 -46.16 9.68
CA LEU A 370 5.44 -45.08 9.83
C LEU A 370 4.39 -45.51 10.85
N THR A 371 4.26 -44.74 11.93
CA THR A 371 3.33 -45.02 13.03
C THR A 371 2.37 -43.85 13.23
N PRO A 372 1.07 -43.98 12.89
CA PRO A 372 0.07 -42.95 13.15
C PRO A 372 -0.07 -42.60 14.63
N ASN A 373 -0.36 -41.33 14.93
CA ASN A 373 -0.71 -40.87 16.27
C ASN A 373 -2.07 -41.46 16.70
N GLN A 374 -2.32 -41.57 18.02
CA GLN A 374 -3.54 -42.22 18.55
C GLN A 374 -4.84 -41.47 18.20
N ASP A 375 -4.74 -40.18 17.96
CA ASP A 375 -5.81 -39.26 17.59
C ASP A 375 -5.82 -38.95 16.08
N SER A 376 -5.02 -39.68 15.29
CA SER A 376 -4.91 -39.51 13.84
C SER A 376 -4.51 -38.08 13.40
N SER A 377 -3.92 -37.27 14.29
CA SER A 377 -3.47 -35.90 14.01
C SER A 377 -2.13 -35.84 13.25
N GLY A 378 -1.52 -36.98 12.94
CA GLY A 378 -0.19 -37.05 12.35
C GLY A 378 0.42 -38.43 12.50
N PHE A 379 1.73 -38.54 12.29
CA PHE A 379 2.46 -39.80 12.30
C PHE A 379 3.93 -39.60 12.70
N ILE A 380 4.56 -40.66 13.17
CA ILE A 380 6.01 -40.72 13.38
C ILE A 380 6.61 -41.51 12.24
N ILE A 381 7.57 -40.92 11.52
CA ILE A 381 8.32 -41.57 10.45
C ILE A 381 9.78 -41.79 10.87
N ASN A 382 10.35 -42.96 10.60
CA ASN A 382 11.76 -43.25 10.84
C ASN A 382 12.58 -43.09 9.55
N ILE A 383 13.42 -42.07 9.50
CA ILE A 383 14.26 -41.70 8.35
C ILE A 383 15.58 -42.47 8.42
N THR A 384 15.92 -43.21 7.36
CA THR A 384 17.08 -44.13 7.33
C THR A 384 18.11 -43.78 6.26
N GLU A 385 17.79 -42.88 5.35
CA GLU A 385 18.68 -42.33 4.33
C GLU A 385 18.71 -40.81 4.43
N GLN A 386 19.68 -40.18 3.75
CA GLN A 386 19.84 -38.72 3.79
C GLN A 386 18.65 -37.97 3.15
N GLU A 387 17.96 -38.62 2.23
CA GLU A 387 16.73 -38.13 1.60
C GLU A 387 15.67 -39.23 1.76
N ALA A 388 14.50 -38.85 2.25
CA ALA A 388 13.37 -39.75 2.41
C ALA A 388 12.10 -39.11 1.91
N ALA A 389 11.26 -39.92 1.29
CA ALA A 389 10.02 -39.49 0.68
C ALA A 389 8.87 -40.40 1.13
N LEU A 390 7.76 -39.76 1.43
CA LEU A 390 6.50 -40.37 1.82
C LEU A 390 5.45 -39.96 0.78
N THR A 391 5.12 -40.87 -0.13
CA THR A 391 4.05 -40.65 -1.12
C THR A 391 2.73 -41.15 -0.54
N ILE A 392 1.79 -40.22 -0.38
CA ILE A 392 0.50 -40.43 0.27
C ILE A 392 -0.61 -40.29 -0.78
N PRO A 393 -1.36 -41.36 -1.08
CA PRO A 393 -2.55 -41.26 -1.90
C PRO A 393 -3.68 -40.56 -1.14
N VAL A 394 -4.39 -39.65 -1.82
CA VAL A 394 -5.58 -39.01 -1.28
C VAL A 394 -6.74 -40.00 -1.29
N GLN A 395 -7.49 -40.07 -0.19
CA GLN A 395 -8.68 -40.90 -0.10
C GLN A 395 -9.89 -40.12 -0.65
N ASP A 396 -10.60 -40.74 -1.61
CA ASP A 396 -11.88 -40.27 -2.14
C ASP A 396 -12.91 -40.24 -0.99
N SER A 397 -13.05 -39.08 -0.36
CA SER A 397 -14.01 -38.84 0.72
C SER A 397 -14.52 -37.40 0.62
N GLU A 398 -15.83 -37.23 0.85
CA GLU A 398 -16.55 -35.96 0.82
C GLU A 398 -15.81 -34.90 1.66
N VAL A 399 -15.11 -33.98 0.99
CA VAL A 399 -14.46 -32.83 1.62
C VAL A 399 -15.60 -31.90 2.04
N GLU A 400 -15.86 -31.76 3.34
CA GLU A 400 -17.10 -31.15 3.86
C GLU A 400 -17.35 -29.70 3.41
N ASN A 401 -16.36 -29.02 2.81
CA ASN A 401 -16.41 -27.59 2.43
C ASN A 401 -15.80 -27.26 1.04
N ALA A 402 -15.85 -28.16 0.05
CA ALA A 402 -15.34 -28.00 -1.34
C ALA A 402 -13.80 -27.87 -1.49
N GLN A 403 -13.13 -27.28 -0.50
CA GLN A 403 -11.67 -27.21 -0.38
C GLN A 403 -11.28 -27.36 1.10
N GLU A 404 -10.23 -28.13 1.39
CA GLU A 404 -9.66 -28.29 2.72
C GLU A 404 -8.14 -28.10 2.67
N THR A 405 -7.62 -27.19 3.48
CA THR A 405 -6.17 -27.00 3.64
C THR A 405 -5.69 -27.90 4.78
N VAL A 406 -4.69 -28.72 4.48
CA VAL A 406 -4.01 -29.58 5.44
C VAL A 406 -2.63 -29.00 5.72
N ASN A 407 -2.37 -28.70 6.99
CA ASN A 407 -1.05 -28.28 7.45
C ASN A 407 -0.37 -29.44 8.18
N PHE A 408 0.87 -29.73 7.81
CA PHE A 408 1.76 -30.59 8.58
C PHE A 408 2.98 -29.81 9.05
N SER A 409 3.45 -30.07 10.26
CA SER A 409 4.66 -29.48 10.83
C SER A 409 5.52 -30.52 11.52
N ILE A 410 6.81 -30.19 11.62
CA ILE A 410 7.80 -30.94 12.39
C ILE A 410 8.47 -29.99 13.41
N GLU A 411 8.86 -30.55 14.54
CA GLU A 411 9.60 -29.84 15.60
C GLU A 411 10.96 -30.50 15.83
N SER A 412 11.93 -29.74 16.32
CA SER A 412 13.24 -30.26 16.72
C SER A 412 13.09 -31.37 17.78
N GLY A 413 13.94 -32.38 17.69
CA GLY A 413 13.82 -33.59 18.49
C GLY A 413 15.18 -34.15 18.90
N GLU A 414 15.17 -35.35 19.47
CA GLU A 414 16.40 -36.01 19.89
C GLU A 414 17.29 -36.33 18.66
N GLY A 415 18.42 -35.63 18.55
CA GLY A 415 19.43 -35.86 17.51
C GLY A 415 19.23 -35.08 16.22
N TYR A 416 18.31 -34.11 16.16
CA TYR A 416 18.11 -33.26 14.98
C TYR A 416 17.46 -31.90 15.29
N THR A 417 17.81 -30.87 14.51
CA THR A 417 17.08 -29.59 14.41
C THR A 417 16.24 -29.54 13.14
N VAL A 418 15.31 -28.57 13.10
CA VAL A 418 14.49 -28.29 11.91
C VAL A 418 14.86 -26.93 11.33
N ASN A 419 14.98 -26.85 10.01
CA ASN A 419 15.11 -25.56 9.33
C ASN A 419 13.81 -24.74 9.54
N PRO A 420 13.87 -23.55 10.16
CA PRO A 420 12.68 -22.77 10.47
C PRO A 420 11.84 -22.38 9.24
N GLU A 421 12.48 -22.16 8.09
CA GLU A 421 11.81 -21.83 6.82
C GLU A 421 11.11 -23.04 6.17
N GLN A 422 11.44 -24.26 6.60
CA GLN A 422 10.94 -25.53 6.06
C GLN A 422 10.49 -26.46 7.18
N SER A 423 9.88 -25.88 8.22
CA SER A 423 9.38 -26.59 9.40
C SER A 423 7.92 -27.04 9.27
N ALA A 424 7.22 -26.53 8.26
CA ALA A 424 5.83 -26.85 7.99
C ALA A 424 5.55 -26.83 6.49
N VAL A 425 4.56 -27.62 6.09
CA VAL A 425 4.03 -27.68 4.73
C VAL A 425 2.51 -27.57 4.78
N SER A 426 1.97 -26.84 3.83
CA SER A 426 0.53 -26.63 3.65
C SER A 426 0.17 -27.07 2.24
N PHE A 427 -0.82 -27.94 2.10
CA PHE A 427 -1.38 -28.25 0.80
C PHE A 427 -2.91 -28.34 0.86
N THR A 428 -3.51 -28.13 -0.29
CA THR A 428 -4.95 -27.93 -0.44
C THR A 428 -5.56 -29.12 -1.17
N ILE A 429 -6.61 -29.72 -0.60
CA ILE A 429 -7.39 -30.79 -1.22
C ILE A 429 -8.71 -30.20 -1.72
N ILE A 430 -9.01 -30.36 -3.00
CA ILE A 430 -10.21 -29.84 -3.68
C ILE A 430 -11.11 -31.01 -4.11
N GLU A 431 -12.42 -30.91 -3.93
CA GLU A 431 -13.37 -31.94 -4.34
C GLU A 431 -13.51 -32.03 -5.87
N GLU A 432 -13.53 -33.26 -6.43
CA GLU A 432 -13.66 -33.50 -7.89
C GLU A 432 -15.03 -33.03 -8.45
N SER A 433 -16.05 -32.81 -7.61
CA SER A 433 -17.43 -32.55 -8.03
C SER A 433 -17.78 -31.08 -8.35
N MET A 434 -16.81 -30.15 -8.39
CA MET A 434 -17.04 -28.70 -8.50
C MET A 434 -16.37 -28.07 -9.75
N VAL A 435 -16.30 -28.78 -10.87
CA VAL A 435 -15.96 -28.17 -12.17
C VAL A 435 -17.12 -28.42 -13.12
N ASN A 436 -17.94 -27.41 -13.43
CA ASN A 436 -18.92 -27.56 -14.50
C ASN A 436 -18.27 -27.21 -15.83
N GLU A 437 -18.08 -28.22 -16.68
CA GLU A 437 -17.62 -28.01 -18.05
C GLU A 437 -18.81 -27.59 -18.94
N ILE A 438 -18.76 -26.38 -19.48
CA ILE A 438 -19.71 -25.85 -20.45
C ILE A 438 -19.01 -25.74 -21.81
N VAL A 439 -19.62 -26.31 -22.84
CA VAL A 439 -19.04 -26.32 -24.19
C VAL A 439 -20.07 -25.81 -25.19
N GLY A 440 -19.76 -24.68 -25.82
CA GLY A 440 -20.50 -24.05 -26.91
C GLY A 440 -20.33 -24.77 -28.26
N THR A 441 -20.74 -24.08 -29.31
CA THR A 441 -20.80 -24.54 -30.69
C THR A 441 -20.04 -23.59 -31.62
N ASP A 442 -20.31 -23.62 -32.93
CA ASP A 442 -19.69 -22.67 -33.88
C ASP A 442 -20.67 -21.51 -34.21
N ASP A 443 -21.73 -21.34 -33.40
CA ASP A 443 -22.76 -20.31 -33.53
C ASP A 443 -22.64 -19.35 -32.33
N ALA A 444 -22.95 -18.06 -32.51
CA ALA A 444 -22.94 -17.08 -31.41
C ALA A 444 -23.91 -17.44 -30.25
N GLU A 445 -23.37 -17.57 -29.05
CA GLU A 445 -24.04 -18.07 -27.85
C GLU A 445 -23.85 -17.18 -26.61
N LEU A 446 -24.68 -17.43 -25.60
CA LEU A 446 -24.49 -16.91 -24.24
C LEU A 446 -24.27 -18.13 -23.34
N LEU A 447 -23.05 -18.27 -22.84
CA LEU A 447 -22.61 -19.34 -21.97
C LEU A 447 -22.38 -18.74 -20.59
N SER A 448 -23.10 -19.24 -19.59
CA SER A 448 -23.06 -18.71 -18.24
C SER A 448 -22.80 -19.86 -17.29
N GLY A 449 -21.80 -19.67 -16.42
CA GLY A 449 -21.39 -20.57 -15.37
C GLY A 449 -22.38 -20.58 -14.19
N THR A 450 -21.82 -20.77 -13.03
CA THR A 450 -22.43 -20.99 -11.74
C THR A 450 -21.63 -20.23 -10.69
N ASN A 451 -21.98 -20.34 -9.41
CA ASN A 451 -21.22 -19.68 -8.35
C ASN A 451 -20.05 -20.53 -7.84
N ASP A 452 -19.68 -21.54 -8.63
CA ASP A 452 -18.63 -22.51 -8.35
C ASP A 452 -17.64 -22.44 -9.52
N ARG A 453 -16.41 -22.92 -9.33
CA ARG A 453 -15.42 -22.97 -10.39
C ARG A 453 -15.94 -23.68 -11.65
N ASP A 454 -15.83 -23.01 -12.79
CA ASP A 454 -16.31 -23.47 -14.08
C ASP A 454 -15.21 -23.51 -15.13
N VAL A 455 -15.44 -24.32 -16.17
CA VAL A 455 -14.61 -24.35 -17.36
C VAL A 455 -15.52 -24.17 -18.57
N ILE A 456 -15.41 -23.04 -19.27
CA ILE A 456 -16.30 -22.68 -20.37
C ILE A 456 -15.50 -22.55 -21.67
N PHE A 457 -15.94 -23.26 -22.71
CA PHE A 457 -15.37 -23.18 -24.06
C PHE A 457 -16.42 -22.67 -25.06
N GLY A 458 -16.26 -21.46 -25.60
CA GLY A 458 -17.14 -20.88 -26.64
C GLY A 458 -17.01 -21.59 -27.97
N ARG A 459 -15.76 -21.72 -28.44
CA ARG A 459 -15.28 -22.32 -29.70
C ARG A 459 -15.33 -21.38 -30.89
N GLY A 460 -16.49 -21.09 -31.47
CA GLY A 460 -16.55 -20.31 -32.70
C GLY A 460 -17.85 -19.54 -32.82
N GLY A 461 -17.81 -18.41 -33.51
CA GLY A 461 -18.88 -17.43 -33.44
C GLY A 461 -18.68 -16.48 -32.27
N ASN A 462 -19.29 -15.29 -32.36
CA ASN A 462 -19.15 -14.24 -31.36
C ASN A 462 -19.95 -14.56 -30.10
N ASP A 463 -19.28 -15.09 -29.10
CA ASP A 463 -19.87 -15.59 -27.87
C ASP A 463 -19.85 -14.57 -26.74
N THR A 464 -20.70 -14.80 -25.74
CA THR A 464 -20.64 -14.14 -24.44
C THR A 464 -20.46 -15.20 -23.36
N LEU A 465 -19.34 -15.15 -22.65
CA LEU A 465 -19.00 -16.05 -21.55
C LEU A 465 -19.08 -15.28 -20.23
N GLU A 466 -19.83 -15.82 -19.26
CA GLU A 466 -20.00 -15.26 -17.90
C GLU A 466 -19.58 -16.33 -16.87
N GLY A 467 -18.52 -16.09 -16.09
CA GLY A 467 -18.02 -16.98 -15.04
C GLY A 467 -18.92 -17.00 -13.80
N LEU A 468 -19.23 -15.81 -13.28
CA LEU A 468 -20.03 -15.51 -12.07
C LEU A 468 -19.20 -15.50 -10.77
N ASP A 469 -19.39 -16.45 -9.85
CA ASP A 469 -18.53 -16.52 -8.66
C ASP A 469 -17.65 -17.76 -8.81
N GLY A 470 -16.38 -17.71 -8.38
CA GLY A 470 -15.48 -18.86 -8.44
C GLY A 470 -14.22 -18.55 -9.25
N ASP A 471 -13.21 -19.41 -9.16
CA ASP A 471 -11.97 -19.26 -9.94
C ASP A 471 -12.12 -20.01 -11.28
N ASP A 472 -12.53 -19.32 -12.34
CA ASP A 472 -13.00 -19.90 -13.60
C ASP A 472 -11.94 -19.99 -14.70
N ASP A 473 -12.16 -20.89 -15.67
CA ASP A 473 -11.36 -21.01 -16.91
C ASP A 473 -12.27 -20.79 -18.13
N LEU A 474 -12.16 -19.62 -18.75
CA LEU A 474 -13.02 -19.15 -19.83
C LEU A 474 -12.22 -19.01 -21.12
N ASP A 475 -12.59 -19.79 -22.14
CA ASP A 475 -11.95 -19.81 -23.46
C ASP A 475 -12.98 -19.44 -24.54
N GLY A 476 -12.87 -18.23 -25.09
CA GLY A 476 -13.77 -17.67 -26.12
C GLY A 476 -13.73 -18.50 -27.40
N GLY A 477 -12.55 -18.66 -27.99
CA GLY A 477 -12.34 -19.61 -29.08
C GLY A 477 -11.88 -18.97 -30.37
N SER A 478 -12.81 -18.51 -31.20
CA SER A 478 -12.50 -17.84 -32.45
C SER A 478 -13.66 -16.95 -32.85
N ASP A 479 -13.37 -15.87 -33.57
CA ASP A 479 -14.28 -14.73 -33.77
C ASP A 479 -14.33 -13.82 -32.52
N ASP A 480 -15.01 -12.68 -32.60
CA ASP A 480 -14.94 -11.64 -31.55
C ASP A 480 -15.86 -11.97 -30.36
N ASP A 481 -15.27 -12.24 -29.20
CA ASP A 481 -15.94 -12.71 -27.99
C ASP A 481 -16.00 -11.64 -26.88
N LEU A 482 -16.97 -11.80 -25.98
CA LEU A 482 -17.06 -11.03 -24.73
C LEU A 482 -16.95 -12.00 -23.55
N ILE A 483 -15.88 -11.87 -22.77
CA ILE A 483 -15.54 -12.78 -21.67
C ILE A 483 -15.56 -12.00 -20.36
N GLN A 484 -16.39 -12.42 -19.42
CA GLN A 484 -16.53 -11.84 -18.08
C GLN A 484 -16.20 -12.90 -17.03
N GLY A 485 -15.15 -12.68 -16.24
CA GLY A 485 -14.78 -13.54 -15.11
C GLY A 485 -15.75 -13.38 -13.94
N ASP A 486 -16.03 -12.12 -13.57
CA ASP A 486 -16.83 -11.71 -12.41
C ASP A 486 -16.06 -11.88 -11.08
N GLU A 487 -16.58 -12.54 -10.03
CA GLU A 487 -15.90 -12.67 -8.73
C GLU A 487 -15.00 -13.91 -8.67
N GLY A 488 -13.69 -13.75 -8.49
CA GLY A 488 -12.76 -14.88 -8.35
C GLY A 488 -11.42 -14.60 -9.01
N ASN A 489 -10.49 -15.55 -8.97
CA ASN A 489 -9.23 -15.42 -9.74
C ASN A 489 -9.34 -16.24 -11.02
N ASP A 490 -9.64 -15.56 -12.11
CA ASP A 490 -10.07 -16.18 -13.35
C ASP A 490 -8.95 -16.27 -14.40
N LEU A 491 -9.06 -17.28 -15.27
CA LEU A 491 -8.27 -17.41 -16.48
C LEU A 491 -9.16 -17.13 -17.69
N LEU A 492 -8.94 -16.00 -18.36
CA LEU A 492 -9.67 -15.59 -19.56
C LEU A 492 -8.77 -15.69 -20.79
N ILE A 493 -9.23 -16.41 -21.81
CA ILE A 493 -8.52 -16.64 -23.07
C ILE A 493 -9.44 -16.31 -24.24
N GLY A 494 -9.17 -15.24 -24.99
CA GLY A 494 -9.91 -14.86 -26.21
C GLY A 494 -9.59 -15.73 -27.42
N ARG A 495 -8.28 -15.89 -27.68
CA ARG A 495 -7.61 -16.57 -28.79
C ARG A 495 -7.54 -15.78 -30.09
N ALA A 496 -8.62 -15.68 -30.87
CA ALA A 496 -8.54 -15.16 -32.23
C ALA A 496 -9.81 -14.40 -32.58
N GLY A 497 -9.70 -13.11 -32.81
CA GLY A 497 -10.86 -12.22 -32.83
C GLY A 497 -10.50 -10.96 -32.06
N ASN A 498 -11.33 -9.92 -32.16
CA ASN A 498 -11.14 -8.73 -31.35
C ASN A 498 -11.96 -8.89 -30.06
N ASP A 499 -11.34 -9.44 -29.04
CA ASP A 499 -12.02 -9.92 -27.83
C ASP A 499 -12.09 -8.84 -26.75
N LEU A 500 -13.17 -8.83 -25.97
CA LEU A 500 -13.29 -8.02 -24.76
C LEU A 500 -13.19 -8.94 -23.54
N LEU A 501 -12.10 -8.78 -22.78
CA LEU A 501 -11.82 -9.55 -21.58
C LEU A 501 -11.98 -8.64 -20.35
N ASN A 502 -12.89 -9.00 -19.46
CA ASN A 502 -13.11 -8.31 -18.19
C ASN A 502 -12.96 -9.32 -17.05
N GLY A 503 -11.83 -9.26 -16.33
CA GLY A 503 -11.58 -10.14 -15.19
C GLY A 503 -12.62 -9.94 -14.10
N GLY A 504 -12.78 -8.70 -13.63
CA GLY A 504 -13.67 -8.39 -12.53
C GLY A 504 -12.91 -8.49 -11.20
N PRO A 505 -13.64 -8.52 -10.06
CA PRO A 505 -12.99 -8.57 -8.77
C PRO A 505 -12.16 -9.84 -8.55
N GLY A 506 -10.84 -9.67 -8.46
CA GLY A 506 -9.93 -10.78 -8.22
C GLY A 506 -8.52 -10.47 -8.69
N ASN A 507 -7.68 -11.51 -8.78
CA ASN A 507 -6.38 -11.42 -9.42
C ASN A 507 -6.40 -12.31 -10.66
N ASP A 508 -6.69 -11.71 -11.81
CA ASP A 508 -7.04 -12.45 -13.02
C ASP A 508 -5.87 -12.61 -13.99
N THR A 509 -5.93 -13.64 -14.83
CA THR A 509 -5.02 -13.82 -15.95
C THR A 509 -5.79 -13.71 -17.26
N MET A 510 -5.52 -12.66 -18.03
CA MET A 510 -6.22 -12.38 -19.29
C MET A 510 -5.26 -12.48 -20.50
N ARG A 511 -5.70 -13.20 -21.53
CA ARG A 511 -4.94 -13.42 -22.78
C ARG A 511 -5.87 -13.27 -23.99
N GLY A 512 -5.75 -12.17 -24.72
CA GLY A 512 -6.54 -11.87 -25.91
C GLY A 512 -6.12 -12.73 -27.11
N GLY A 513 -4.83 -12.75 -27.45
CA GLY A 513 -4.31 -13.60 -28.52
C GLY A 513 -4.11 -12.85 -29.84
N ASN A 514 -4.78 -13.27 -30.93
CA ASN A 514 -4.71 -12.53 -32.20
C ASN A 514 -5.97 -11.68 -32.37
N GLY A 515 -5.80 -10.43 -32.77
CA GLY A 515 -6.85 -9.44 -32.94
C GLY A 515 -6.54 -8.19 -32.13
N ASP A 516 -7.30 -7.12 -32.34
CA ASP A 516 -7.20 -5.91 -31.53
C ASP A 516 -8.06 -6.11 -30.27
N ASP A 517 -7.45 -6.48 -29.15
CA ASP A 517 -8.13 -6.92 -27.93
C ASP A 517 -8.30 -5.80 -26.89
N TYR A 518 -9.31 -5.94 -26.04
CA TYR A 518 -9.67 -4.97 -25.00
C TYR A 518 -9.74 -5.61 -23.62
N TYR A 519 -8.84 -5.21 -22.73
CA TYR A 519 -8.70 -5.72 -21.37
C TYR A 519 -9.26 -4.71 -20.37
N ILE A 520 -10.12 -5.14 -19.46
CA ILE A 520 -10.59 -4.33 -18.33
C ILE A 520 -9.97 -4.90 -17.06
N VAL A 521 -9.14 -4.10 -16.37
CA VAL A 521 -8.41 -4.49 -15.15
C VAL A 521 -8.87 -3.64 -13.95
N ASP A 522 -9.00 -4.30 -12.80
CA ASP A 522 -9.36 -3.63 -11.54
C ASP A 522 -8.53 -4.04 -10.33
N SER A 523 -7.62 -5.00 -10.50
CA SER A 523 -6.57 -5.32 -9.53
C SER A 523 -5.18 -5.01 -10.10
N VAL A 524 -4.25 -4.60 -9.25
CA VAL A 524 -2.84 -4.40 -9.66
C VAL A 524 -2.09 -5.72 -9.85
N ASP A 525 -2.68 -6.82 -9.38
CA ASP A 525 -2.15 -8.18 -9.50
C ASP A 525 -2.71 -8.90 -10.75
N ASP A 526 -3.58 -8.25 -11.52
CA ASP A 526 -4.05 -8.78 -12.81
C ASP A 526 -2.86 -8.93 -13.78
N VAL A 527 -2.89 -9.98 -14.60
CA VAL A 527 -1.85 -10.28 -15.58
C VAL A 527 -2.45 -10.25 -16.98
N THR A 528 -1.95 -9.34 -17.83
CA THR A 528 -2.32 -9.25 -19.24
C THR A 528 -1.18 -9.71 -20.16
N GLU A 529 -1.54 -10.59 -21.10
CA GLU A 529 -0.81 -11.16 -22.25
C GLU A 529 0.76 -11.22 -22.34
N ASN A 530 1.24 -12.37 -22.87
CA ASN A 530 2.55 -12.53 -23.54
C ASN A 530 2.52 -13.58 -24.69
N GLU A 531 1.89 -13.31 -25.85
CA GLU A 531 2.06 -14.09 -27.09
C GLU A 531 2.67 -13.23 -28.22
N ASN A 532 2.79 -13.74 -29.46
CA ASN A 532 3.72 -13.21 -30.47
C ASN A 532 3.16 -12.04 -31.31
N ASP A 533 3.91 -10.94 -31.36
CA ASP A 533 3.72 -9.75 -32.23
C ASP A 533 3.35 -10.13 -33.68
N ASN A 534 2.09 -9.88 -34.02
CA ASN A 534 1.48 -10.08 -35.33
C ASN A 534 0.99 -8.75 -35.96
N ASN A 535 1.39 -7.60 -35.40
CA ASN A 535 0.97 -6.23 -35.76
C ASN A 535 -0.44 -5.75 -35.31
N ASP A 536 -1.07 -6.43 -34.36
CA ASP A 536 -2.35 -6.00 -33.78
C ASP A 536 -2.18 -4.85 -32.75
N ILE A 537 -3.27 -4.22 -32.32
CA ILE A 537 -3.28 -3.09 -31.37
C ILE A 537 -4.19 -3.40 -30.18
N ASP A 538 -3.59 -3.61 -29.02
CA ASP A 538 -4.30 -3.96 -27.81
C ASP A 538 -4.49 -2.78 -26.87
N THR A 539 -5.59 -2.81 -26.10
CA THR A 539 -5.96 -1.75 -25.17
C THR A 539 -6.26 -2.27 -23.78
N VAL A 540 -5.62 -1.67 -22.77
CA VAL A 540 -5.98 -1.85 -21.36
C VAL A 540 -6.77 -0.64 -20.86
N GLU A 541 -7.98 -0.90 -20.36
CA GLU A 541 -8.76 0.01 -19.53
C GLU A 541 -8.55 -0.35 -18.06
N SER A 542 -7.91 0.55 -17.30
CA SER A 542 -7.59 0.31 -15.90
C SER A 542 -8.35 1.23 -14.96
N SER A 543 -8.92 0.64 -13.92
CA SER A 543 -9.49 1.36 -12.79
C SER A 543 -8.51 1.51 -11.61
N VAL A 544 -7.27 1.01 -11.75
CA VAL A 544 -6.16 1.09 -10.79
C VAL A 544 -4.92 1.77 -11.40
N ASP A 545 -3.83 1.90 -10.64
CA ASP A 545 -2.56 2.36 -11.19
C ASP A 545 -1.99 1.21 -12.03
N TRP A 546 -1.58 1.49 -13.27
CA TRP A 546 -1.23 0.43 -14.21
C TRP A 546 0.11 0.64 -14.89
N ASP A 547 0.80 -0.47 -15.15
CA ASP A 547 2.13 -0.49 -15.72
C ASP A 547 2.25 -1.60 -16.78
N LEU A 548 2.37 -1.18 -18.04
CA LEU A 548 2.48 -2.09 -19.19
C LEU A 548 3.87 -2.75 -19.30
N ARG A 549 4.77 -2.54 -18.33
CA ARG A 549 6.14 -3.08 -18.35
C ARG A 549 6.28 -4.54 -18.69
N ASP A 550 5.40 -5.34 -18.09
CA ASP A 550 5.46 -6.79 -18.16
C ASP A 550 4.51 -7.34 -19.25
N SER A 551 3.55 -6.52 -19.70
CA SER A 551 2.65 -6.77 -20.83
C SER A 551 3.38 -6.54 -22.16
N ARG A 552 3.64 -7.62 -22.91
CA ARG A 552 4.24 -7.51 -24.24
C ARG A 552 3.13 -7.33 -25.27
N ASN A 553 3.34 -6.41 -26.23
CA ASN A 553 2.40 -6.10 -27.32
C ASN A 553 1.08 -5.45 -26.88
N ILE A 554 1.10 -4.68 -25.78
CA ILE A 554 -0.01 -3.77 -25.47
C ILE A 554 0.42 -2.35 -25.76
N GLU A 555 -0.31 -1.68 -26.65
CA GLU A 555 -0.02 -0.33 -27.12
C GLU A 555 -0.82 0.72 -26.34
N ASN A 556 -2.07 0.47 -25.99
CA ASN A 556 -2.94 1.51 -25.44
C ASN A 556 -3.23 1.31 -23.96
N LEU A 557 -3.22 2.41 -23.20
CA LEU A 557 -3.60 2.45 -21.79
C LEU A 557 -4.60 3.58 -21.54
N ILE A 558 -5.72 3.25 -20.90
CA ILE A 558 -6.77 4.18 -20.50
C ILE A 558 -6.97 4.08 -19.00
N LEU A 559 -6.76 5.18 -18.27
CA LEU A 559 -7.11 5.27 -16.86
C LEU A 559 -8.53 5.82 -16.68
N THR A 560 -9.39 5.07 -16.00
CA THR A 560 -10.80 5.46 -15.79
C THR A 560 -11.10 5.98 -14.39
N SER A 561 -10.21 5.70 -13.44
CA SER A 561 -10.35 6.14 -12.06
C SER A 561 -9.71 7.51 -11.82
N ASP A 562 -10.42 8.36 -11.09
CA ASP A 562 -9.88 9.65 -10.62
C ASP A 562 -9.07 9.50 -9.32
N ARG A 563 -8.95 8.27 -8.78
CA ARG A 563 -8.21 7.98 -7.55
C ARG A 563 -6.83 7.39 -7.81
N PHE A 564 -6.76 6.49 -8.78
CA PHE A 564 -5.51 5.91 -9.26
C PHE A 564 -5.09 6.68 -10.50
N THR A 565 -3.93 7.31 -10.42
CA THR A 565 -3.56 8.36 -11.36
C THR A 565 -2.23 8.11 -12.05
N THR A 566 -1.61 6.95 -11.81
CA THR A 566 -0.34 6.55 -12.40
C THR A 566 -0.56 5.58 -13.56
N GLY A 567 -0.02 5.91 -14.73
CA GLY A 567 -0.02 5.05 -15.91
C GLY A 567 1.36 5.02 -16.55
N THR A 568 1.87 3.84 -16.86
CA THR A 568 3.19 3.65 -17.46
C THR A 568 3.10 2.76 -18.71
N GLY A 569 3.61 3.25 -19.83
CA GLY A 569 3.79 2.51 -21.08
C GLY A 569 4.96 1.52 -21.03
N ASN A 570 5.24 0.88 -22.17
CA ASN A 570 6.28 -0.13 -22.32
C ASN A 570 7.41 0.33 -23.26
N ASN A 571 7.85 -0.47 -24.23
CA ASN A 571 8.88 -0.05 -25.19
C ASN A 571 8.34 0.11 -26.62
N LEU A 572 7.01 0.08 -26.76
CA LEU A 572 6.27 0.21 -28.00
C LEU A 572 5.77 1.64 -28.13
N ASP A 573 5.19 1.99 -29.28
CA ASP A 573 4.57 3.29 -29.48
C ASP A 573 3.21 3.29 -28.75
N ASN A 574 3.14 3.85 -27.54
CA ASN A 574 1.95 3.76 -26.71
C ASN A 574 0.96 4.93 -26.90
N GLU A 575 -0.35 4.66 -26.84
CA GLU A 575 -1.38 5.69 -26.64
C GLU A 575 -1.89 5.65 -25.20
N ILE A 576 -1.51 6.65 -24.40
CA ILE A 576 -1.84 6.74 -22.98
C ILE A 576 -2.83 7.87 -22.73
N LEU A 577 -4.01 7.52 -22.23
CA LEU A 577 -5.08 8.44 -21.86
C LEU A 577 -5.29 8.43 -20.34
N GLY A 578 -5.07 9.58 -19.70
CA GLY A 578 -5.31 9.77 -18.27
C GLY A 578 -6.79 9.81 -17.85
N SER A 579 -7.02 10.13 -16.58
CA SER A 579 -8.35 10.33 -16.00
C SER A 579 -8.69 11.83 -15.95
N ASN A 580 -9.64 12.28 -15.11
CA ASN A 580 -9.86 13.73 -14.91
C ASN A 580 -9.19 14.23 -13.62
N ALA A 581 -8.39 13.38 -12.98
CA ALA A 581 -7.63 13.69 -11.79
C ALA A 581 -6.20 14.08 -12.14
N ARG A 582 -5.42 14.42 -11.11
CA ARG A 582 -4.01 14.76 -11.27
C ARG A 582 -3.20 13.50 -11.63
N ASN A 583 -2.85 13.33 -12.90
CA ASN A 583 -2.17 12.16 -13.41
C ASN A 583 -0.63 12.24 -13.37
N ARG A 584 0.00 11.07 -13.27
CA ARG A 584 1.42 10.85 -13.51
C ARG A 584 1.56 9.80 -14.61
N LEU A 585 1.82 10.24 -15.83
CA LEU A 585 1.88 9.38 -17.01
C LEU A 585 3.30 9.32 -17.58
N SER A 586 3.75 8.13 -17.97
CA SER A 586 5.06 7.91 -18.59
C SER A 586 4.94 7.03 -19.83
N GLY A 587 5.39 7.50 -20.99
CA GLY A 587 5.42 6.72 -22.24
C GLY A 587 6.57 5.69 -22.26
N ARG A 588 7.75 6.15 -21.84
CA ARG A 588 9.01 5.41 -21.71
C ARG A 588 9.82 5.36 -23.00
N GLN A 589 9.69 4.32 -23.80
CA GLN A 589 10.48 4.11 -25.01
C GLN A 589 9.49 3.87 -26.14
N GLY A 590 9.69 4.47 -27.30
CA GLY A 590 8.71 4.40 -28.39
C GLY A 590 8.20 5.79 -28.71
N ASP A 591 7.50 5.94 -29.83
CA ASP A 591 6.94 7.23 -30.25
C ASP A 591 5.54 7.38 -29.63
N ASP A 592 5.48 7.89 -28.39
CA ASP A 592 4.29 7.84 -27.56
C ASP A 592 3.31 8.99 -27.79
N ARG A 593 2.01 8.75 -27.56
CA ARG A 593 0.96 9.78 -27.46
C ARG A 593 0.38 9.78 -26.06
N ILE A 594 0.60 10.86 -25.32
CA ILE A 594 0.15 10.97 -23.93
C ILE A 594 -0.81 12.14 -23.77
N ASN A 595 -1.99 11.88 -23.20
CA ASN A 595 -3.04 12.87 -22.95
C ASN A 595 -3.49 12.85 -21.48
N GLY A 596 -3.15 13.90 -20.72
CA GLY A 596 -3.52 14.05 -19.30
C GLY A 596 -4.98 14.41 -19.06
N ARG A 597 -5.65 14.97 -20.07
CA ARG A 597 -7.06 15.41 -20.07
C ARG A 597 -7.37 16.55 -19.10
N ARG A 598 -7.60 16.31 -17.82
CA ARG A 598 -7.91 17.33 -16.82
C ARG A 598 -7.13 17.00 -15.57
N GLY A 599 -6.69 18.01 -14.84
CA GLY A 599 -5.83 17.83 -13.68
C GLY A 599 -4.56 18.62 -13.86
N ASP A 600 -3.78 18.78 -12.79
CA ASP A 600 -2.44 19.41 -12.87
C ASP A 600 -1.39 18.31 -13.09
N ASP A 601 -1.33 17.79 -14.31
CA ASP A 601 -0.75 16.50 -14.63
C ASP A 601 0.78 16.55 -14.73
N ARG A 602 1.41 15.38 -14.64
CA ARG A 602 2.82 15.19 -14.93
C ARG A 602 2.96 14.16 -16.04
N LEU A 603 3.35 14.61 -17.23
CA LEU A 603 3.54 13.78 -18.41
C LEU A 603 5.03 13.66 -18.74
N THR A 604 5.51 12.45 -18.98
CA THR A 604 6.89 12.17 -19.39
C THR A 604 6.91 11.24 -20.60
N GLY A 605 7.40 11.71 -21.74
CA GLY A 605 7.60 10.88 -22.93
C GLY A 605 8.80 9.93 -22.76
N ALA A 606 9.94 10.51 -22.39
CA ALA A 606 11.22 9.89 -22.08
C ALA A 606 12.10 9.56 -23.29
N GLY A 607 11.72 8.66 -24.20
CA GLY A 607 12.57 8.32 -25.34
C GLY A 607 11.80 7.85 -26.56
N GLY A 608 12.14 8.39 -27.73
CA GLY A 608 11.31 8.28 -28.93
C GLY A 608 10.70 9.63 -29.26
N ASP A 609 10.04 9.77 -30.40
CA ASP A 609 9.45 11.04 -30.85
C ASP A 609 8.02 11.20 -30.26
N ASP A 610 7.92 11.81 -29.09
CA ASP A 610 6.69 11.81 -28.30
C ASP A 610 5.73 12.96 -28.64
N THR A 611 4.43 12.76 -28.41
CA THR A 611 3.41 13.83 -28.43
C THR A 611 2.71 13.92 -27.08
N LEU A 612 2.90 15.04 -26.39
CA LEU A 612 2.35 15.29 -25.06
C LEU A 612 1.25 16.36 -25.12
N LEU A 613 0.06 16.01 -24.68
CA LEU A 613 -1.07 16.92 -24.48
C LEU A 613 -1.42 16.94 -22.99
N GLY A 614 -1.04 18.00 -22.28
CA GLY A 614 -1.35 18.18 -20.86
C GLY A 614 -2.87 18.12 -20.63
N GLY A 615 -3.59 19.08 -21.21
CA GLY A 615 -5.04 19.15 -21.08
C GLY A 615 -5.43 20.33 -20.22
N PHE A 616 -6.53 20.22 -19.48
CA PHE A 616 -6.98 21.29 -18.59
C PHE A 616 -6.30 21.21 -17.21
N GLY A 617 -5.63 22.27 -16.80
CA GLY A 617 -4.90 22.37 -15.53
C GLY A 617 -3.52 22.92 -15.78
N ASP A 618 -2.73 23.10 -14.71
CA ASP A 618 -1.35 23.57 -14.84
C ASP A 618 -0.42 22.35 -14.87
N ASP A 619 -0.09 21.91 -16.09
CA ASP A 619 0.60 20.63 -16.31
C ASP A 619 2.14 20.74 -16.29
N SER A 620 2.82 19.64 -16.03
CA SER A 620 4.28 19.49 -16.15
C SER A 620 4.61 18.49 -17.24
N LEU A 621 5.26 18.95 -18.30
CA LEU A 621 5.54 18.16 -19.51
C LEU A 621 7.05 17.98 -19.68
N SER A 622 7.49 16.75 -19.92
CA SER A 622 8.89 16.38 -20.20
C SER A 622 8.93 15.47 -21.42
N GLY A 623 9.53 15.92 -22.52
CA GLY A 623 9.65 15.13 -23.75
C GLY A 623 10.77 14.09 -23.63
N GLY A 624 11.91 14.50 -23.08
CA GLY A 624 13.07 13.64 -22.91
C GLY A 624 13.92 13.57 -24.19
N LYS A 625 14.09 12.36 -24.74
CA LYS A 625 14.91 12.11 -25.91
C LYS A 625 14.03 11.81 -27.12
N GLY A 626 13.81 12.82 -27.94
CA GLY A 626 13.30 12.56 -29.28
C GLY A 626 13.29 13.82 -30.09
N ARG A 627 12.35 13.87 -31.02
CA ARG A 627 11.79 15.11 -31.57
C ARG A 627 10.38 15.25 -31.03
N ASP A 628 10.29 15.85 -29.85
CA ASP A 628 9.07 15.77 -29.06
C ASP A 628 8.12 16.92 -29.41
N ARG A 629 6.82 16.69 -29.26
CA ARG A 629 5.76 17.64 -29.59
C ARG A 629 4.93 17.94 -28.36
N PHE A 630 5.03 19.17 -27.88
CA PHE A 630 4.18 19.69 -26.81
C PHE A 630 2.95 20.34 -27.45
N ARG A 631 1.81 19.65 -27.37
CA ARG A 631 0.61 19.97 -28.13
C ARG A 631 -0.38 20.79 -27.30
N PHE A 632 -0.83 21.92 -27.85
CA PHE A 632 -1.84 22.80 -27.27
C PHE A 632 -3.02 22.94 -28.22
N THR A 633 -4.23 22.65 -27.73
CA THR A 633 -5.44 22.58 -28.58
C THR A 633 -6.40 23.74 -28.37
N ASN A 634 -6.30 24.46 -27.26
CA ASN A 634 -7.18 25.58 -26.93
C ASN A 634 -6.45 26.57 -26.00
N LEU A 635 -7.04 27.74 -25.72
CA LEU A 635 -6.44 28.80 -24.88
C LEU A 635 -6.87 28.76 -23.40
N ARG A 636 -7.75 27.83 -23.02
CA ARG A 636 -8.33 27.73 -21.66
C ARG A 636 -7.92 26.43 -20.98
N HIS A 637 -6.75 25.91 -21.35
CA HIS A 637 -6.23 24.65 -20.87
C HIS A 637 -5.57 24.88 -19.50
N GLY A 638 -4.68 25.85 -19.38
CA GLY A 638 -4.02 26.26 -18.14
C GLY A 638 -2.71 26.92 -18.50
N VAL A 639 -1.73 26.92 -17.59
CA VAL A 639 -0.36 27.33 -17.91
C VAL A 639 0.58 26.16 -17.69
N ASP A 640 0.97 25.51 -18.78
CA ASP A 640 1.75 24.28 -18.72
C ASP A 640 3.25 24.59 -18.63
N THR A 641 3.98 23.80 -17.87
CA THR A 641 5.43 23.92 -17.73
C THR A 641 6.12 22.83 -18.53
N ILE A 642 6.84 23.22 -19.58
CA ILE A 642 7.75 22.35 -20.33
C ILE A 642 9.10 22.38 -19.63
N THR A 643 9.61 21.20 -19.27
CA THR A 643 10.74 21.07 -18.33
C THR A 643 12.09 20.85 -18.99
N ASP A 644 12.13 20.37 -20.24
CA ASP A 644 13.36 19.88 -20.89
C ASP A 644 13.43 20.15 -22.41
N PHE A 645 12.75 21.19 -22.89
CA PHE A 645 12.66 21.52 -24.32
C PHE A 645 14.02 21.64 -25.02
N ASP A 646 14.28 20.78 -26.01
CA ASP A 646 15.49 20.78 -26.85
C ASP A 646 15.26 21.57 -28.14
N LEU A 647 15.93 22.72 -28.29
CA LEU A 647 15.81 23.62 -29.45
C LEU A 647 16.13 22.96 -30.80
N ASP A 648 16.98 21.94 -30.82
CA ASP A 648 17.41 21.32 -32.07
C ASP A 648 16.43 20.24 -32.57
N ARG A 649 15.51 19.79 -31.71
CA ARG A 649 14.69 18.60 -31.96
C ARG A 649 13.20 18.78 -31.68
N ASP A 650 12.84 19.59 -30.68
CA ASP A 650 11.48 19.65 -30.17
C ASP A 650 10.66 20.77 -30.78
N PHE A 651 9.35 20.58 -30.71
CA PHE A 651 8.35 21.46 -31.30
C PHE A 651 7.21 21.77 -30.33
N ILE A 652 6.78 23.03 -30.33
CA ILE A 652 5.51 23.44 -29.75
C ILE A 652 4.47 23.35 -30.86
N GLN A 653 3.46 22.52 -30.66
CA GLN A 653 2.44 22.26 -31.66
C GLN A 653 1.11 22.89 -31.25
N LEU A 654 0.59 23.82 -32.06
CA LEU A 654 -0.64 24.55 -31.77
C LEU A 654 -1.74 24.14 -32.76
N SER A 655 -2.94 23.82 -32.28
CA SER A 655 -4.07 23.54 -33.17
C SER A 655 -4.61 24.82 -33.80
N ASP A 656 -4.83 24.79 -35.11
CA ASP A 656 -5.45 25.89 -35.87
C ASP A 656 -6.82 26.30 -35.33
N SER A 657 -7.60 25.33 -34.82
CA SER A 657 -8.93 25.53 -34.26
C SER A 657 -8.92 26.20 -32.89
N GLY A 658 -7.82 26.07 -32.13
CA GLY A 658 -7.63 26.73 -30.83
C GLY A 658 -6.97 28.11 -30.93
N PHE A 659 -6.16 28.31 -31.97
CA PHE A 659 -5.29 29.48 -32.14
C PHE A 659 -5.59 30.22 -33.46
N GLU A 660 -6.81 30.76 -33.55
CA GLU A 660 -7.34 31.34 -34.79
C GLU A 660 -6.47 32.45 -35.38
N GLY A 661 -6.13 32.35 -36.66
CA GLY A 661 -5.42 33.41 -37.40
C GLY A 661 -3.90 33.20 -37.45
N LEU A 662 -3.35 32.23 -36.72
CA LEU A 662 -2.03 31.70 -37.02
C LEU A 662 -2.07 31.00 -38.39
N ASN A 663 -0.99 31.17 -39.16
CA ASN A 663 -0.76 30.52 -40.43
C ASN A 663 0.70 30.02 -40.46
N ASP A 664 1.13 29.41 -41.58
CA ASP A 664 2.47 28.82 -41.70
C ASP A 664 3.63 29.80 -41.40
N GLU A 665 3.40 31.11 -41.44
CA GLU A 665 4.37 32.14 -41.03
C GLU A 665 4.02 32.70 -39.64
N VAL A 666 4.19 31.87 -38.61
CA VAL A 666 3.97 32.26 -37.21
C VAL A 666 4.82 33.48 -36.86
N GLN A 667 4.17 34.58 -36.48
CA GLN A 667 4.86 35.75 -35.92
C GLN A 667 5.19 35.48 -34.45
N LEU A 668 6.49 35.36 -34.14
CA LEU A 668 7.00 35.22 -32.78
C LEU A 668 7.73 36.50 -32.35
N LEU A 669 7.19 37.20 -31.35
CA LEU A 669 7.79 38.38 -30.74
C LEU A 669 8.53 37.97 -29.46
N THR A 670 9.84 38.21 -29.40
CA THR A 670 10.65 37.95 -28.19
C THR A 670 10.84 39.22 -27.37
N ILE A 671 10.54 39.17 -26.07
CA ILE A 671 10.73 40.24 -25.08
C ILE A 671 11.45 39.69 -23.83
N PRO A 672 11.96 40.51 -22.90
CA PRO A 672 12.62 39.98 -21.70
C PRO A 672 11.65 39.18 -20.83
N SER A 673 10.48 39.75 -20.51
CA SER A 673 9.40 39.09 -19.76
C SER A 673 8.05 39.53 -20.33
N LEU A 674 7.00 38.72 -20.16
CA LEU A 674 5.63 39.11 -20.56
C LEU A 674 5.15 40.38 -19.87
N ASP A 675 5.65 40.69 -18.67
CA ASP A 675 5.35 41.93 -17.95
C ASP A 675 5.86 43.20 -18.68
N ASP A 676 6.83 43.05 -19.59
CA ASP A 676 7.41 44.15 -20.38
C ASP A 676 6.63 44.42 -21.69
N PHE A 677 5.50 43.75 -21.91
CA PHE A 677 4.74 43.89 -23.16
C PHE A 677 4.05 45.27 -23.26
N GLU A 678 4.63 46.19 -24.03
CA GLU A 678 4.01 47.47 -24.42
C GLU A 678 3.48 47.40 -25.86
N GLY A 679 2.15 47.25 -26.00
CA GLY A 679 1.51 46.71 -27.21
C GLY A 679 1.43 47.62 -28.46
N ASP A 680 1.93 47.07 -29.59
CA ASP A 680 1.48 47.32 -30.98
C ASP A 680 1.41 45.99 -31.79
N PHE A 681 1.60 44.85 -31.11
CA PHE A 681 1.55 43.50 -31.70
C PHE A 681 0.14 42.94 -31.58
N SER A 682 -0.47 42.56 -32.70
CA SER A 682 -1.93 42.30 -32.78
C SER A 682 -2.30 40.85 -33.01
N LEU A 683 -1.38 40.02 -33.51
CA LEU A 683 -1.60 38.61 -33.82
C LEU A 683 -0.28 37.86 -33.80
N GLY A 684 -0.17 36.80 -33.00
CA GLY A 684 1.00 35.93 -32.97
C GLY A 684 1.31 35.38 -31.58
N LEU A 685 2.54 34.91 -31.42
CA LEU A 685 3.08 34.45 -30.14
C LEU A 685 4.04 35.49 -29.56
N VAL A 686 4.05 35.61 -28.24
CA VAL A 686 4.97 36.46 -27.47
C VAL A 686 5.75 35.57 -26.51
N TYR A 687 7.08 35.68 -26.53
CA TYR A 687 7.97 34.83 -25.74
C TYR A 687 8.89 35.65 -24.84
N GLY A 688 8.86 35.37 -23.54
CA GLY A 688 9.73 35.93 -22.52
C GLY A 688 11.07 35.19 -22.46
N THR A 689 12.13 35.85 -22.94
CA THR A 689 13.48 35.29 -23.03
C THR A 689 14.21 35.15 -21.69
N SER A 690 13.70 35.75 -20.61
CA SER A 690 14.29 35.64 -19.27
C SER A 690 13.54 34.72 -18.31
N ASP A 691 12.26 34.46 -18.57
CA ASP A 691 11.37 33.66 -17.73
C ASP A 691 10.75 32.46 -18.47
N GLY A 692 11.03 32.31 -19.78
CA GLY A 692 10.54 31.20 -20.61
C GLY A 692 9.05 31.25 -20.90
N SER A 693 8.37 32.33 -20.54
CA SER A 693 6.92 32.43 -20.66
C SER A 693 6.49 32.58 -22.12
N LEU A 694 5.53 31.77 -22.56
CA LEU A 694 4.96 31.79 -23.91
C LEU A 694 3.49 32.18 -23.83
N ALA A 695 3.10 33.18 -24.62
CA ALA A 695 1.75 33.69 -24.69
C ALA A 695 1.26 33.85 -26.13
N TYR A 696 -0.05 33.81 -26.30
CA TYR A 696 -0.74 34.06 -27.55
C TYR A 696 -1.55 35.36 -27.49
N ILE A 697 -1.64 36.08 -28.61
CA ILE A 697 -2.45 37.28 -28.75
C ILE A 697 -3.19 37.29 -30.10
N ASN A 698 -4.46 37.69 -30.08
CA ASN A 698 -5.22 38.01 -31.30
C ASN A 698 -6.27 39.10 -31.00
N THR A 699 -5.89 40.36 -31.26
CA THR A 699 -6.76 41.50 -30.99
C THR A 699 -7.94 41.62 -31.95
N GLN A 700 -7.91 40.94 -33.10
CA GLN A 700 -9.05 40.90 -34.03
C GLN A 700 -10.20 40.05 -33.49
N GLN A 701 -9.90 39.06 -32.66
CA GLN A 701 -10.85 38.18 -31.98
C GLN A 701 -11.06 38.54 -30.51
N GLU A 702 -10.63 39.74 -30.08
CA GLU A 702 -10.71 40.19 -28.67
C GLU A 702 -9.96 39.27 -27.69
N ILE A 703 -8.94 38.54 -28.17
CA ILE A 703 -8.05 37.73 -27.34
C ILE A 703 -6.89 38.60 -26.88
N GLU A 704 -6.91 38.96 -25.60
CA GLU A 704 -5.80 39.62 -24.91
C GLU A 704 -4.61 38.65 -24.76
N LEU A 705 -3.44 39.21 -24.43
CA LEU A 705 -2.23 38.43 -24.19
C LEU A 705 -2.48 37.33 -23.15
N THR A 706 -2.54 36.08 -23.62
CA THR A 706 -2.91 34.91 -22.82
C THR A 706 -1.72 33.97 -22.76
N GLN A 707 -1.17 33.78 -21.56
CA GLN A 707 -0.08 32.83 -21.34
C GLN A 707 -0.60 31.40 -21.54
N ILE A 708 0.18 30.58 -22.24
CA ILE A 708 -0.13 29.17 -22.53
C ILE A 708 0.93 28.22 -21.96
N ALA A 709 2.18 28.65 -21.85
CA ALA A 709 3.24 27.79 -21.34
C ALA A 709 4.38 28.55 -20.66
N ILE A 710 5.21 27.81 -19.94
CA ILE A 710 6.52 28.21 -19.41
C ILE A 710 7.54 27.16 -19.85
N LEU A 711 8.59 27.58 -20.55
CA LEU A 711 9.74 26.72 -20.85
C LEU A 711 10.82 26.96 -19.79
N SER A 712 11.09 25.95 -18.96
CA SER A 712 11.83 26.11 -17.69
C SER A 712 13.24 26.71 -17.84
N ASP A 713 13.94 26.39 -18.92
CA ASP A 713 15.31 26.87 -19.18
C ASP A 713 15.36 28.16 -20.01
N ALA A 714 14.20 28.75 -20.32
CA ALA A 714 14.05 29.92 -21.20
C ALA A 714 14.92 29.84 -22.49
N PRO A 715 14.82 28.75 -23.28
CA PRO A 715 15.65 28.57 -24.47
C PRO A 715 15.42 29.69 -25.51
N GLU A 716 16.38 29.93 -26.40
CA GLU A 716 16.25 30.91 -27.50
C GLU A 716 15.27 30.42 -28.60
N LEU A 717 13.98 30.42 -28.29
CA LEU A 717 12.91 29.91 -29.14
C LEU A 717 12.81 30.70 -30.47
N THR A 718 12.62 30.00 -31.58
CA THR A 718 12.39 30.60 -32.90
C THR A 718 11.06 30.14 -33.50
N SER A 719 10.59 30.83 -34.54
CA SER A 719 9.39 30.39 -35.27
C SER A 719 9.56 29.02 -35.95
N GLY A 720 10.80 28.53 -36.11
CA GLY A 720 11.08 27.18 -36.62
C GLY A 720 10.74 26.06 -35.63
N ASN A 721 10.57 26.38 -34.34
CA ASN A 721 10.18 25.44 -33.28
C ASN A 721 8.67 25.39 -33.07
N ILE A 722 7.88 26.12 -33.87
CA ILE A 722 6.42 26.17 -33.75
C ILE A 722 5.79 25.46 -34.94
N GLU A 723 4.96 24.46 -34.68
CA GLU A 723 4.12 23.79 -35.67
C GLU A 723 2.65 24.22 -35.49
N ILE A 724 1.98 24.53 -36.60
CA ILE A 724 0.51 24.72 -36.63
C ILE A 724 -0.10 23.52 -37.32
N VAL A 725 -1.11 22.90 -36.70
CA VAL A 725 -1.73 21.63 -37.17
C VAL A 725 -3.24 21.64 -37.15
#